data_AF-A0A3D2YHR5-F1
#
_entry.id   AF-A0A3D2YHR5-F1
#
_cell.length_a   1.000
_cell.length_b   1.000
_cell.length_c   1.000
_cell.angle_alpha   90.00
_cell.angle_beta   90.00
_cell.angle_gamma   90.00
#
_symmetry.space_group_name_H-M   'P 1'
#
loop_
_entity.id
_entity.type
_entity.pdbx_description
1 polymer ?
#
loop_
_entity_poly.entity_id
_entity_poly.type
_entity_poly.pdbx_seq_one_letter_code
_entity_poly.pdbx_strand_id
1 'polypeptide(L)'
;MALILSAVMLASCVTTILIAASKDWSNPELGSLSQYYETGTNADPGRISTVKEDSGGTSYGIYMFVEKTVKSFMDWLCQQPSGTTYRAIGDKLYNAYAYNTSGQYYPGFGSNFKNIWQEIGRNNRTEFAQAQKDFWESTQYTQLIANVKSLFPGFDMSNYSIALQNVFWSRSVHHGVGVTSGAVKSSDGKSGATGVIYRAFNSLGGFKNQSEAELIAAIYAECSRLDPSGKYKDDNMETLTAKKYGTYGRSMAYFNVNGGGVQTSVYSRLHVNEPADALVMRYQNISTTIPEGRCTLRYFSEQTFGLAADSSVLVSGDKSSALTLTCYSGGKYTISTDDGRRLALSNGALTLEKPSTSANQFWIIAVSGGGYTLYNCGAGRYLALEKTTSTTPGQPDTTQRDKLIEERYAALDAGTADEAFAEKFDAALSQRLIDLMETAFEDKSVDELAKMIAANMQKLSEEEQALLAEVLPNLSNDEEELAKQLAELDEATSLAMLKLFTGKTDEELDALAKEIVAELVDEELAAAAPSTTVNTYKITLTDKAADAAIWAQQGLPGKDGWTLSGLFYPGCTDSDAIGGKITHNLTEGNSSFPLRGVISHPKGLKSVTVEVSGNTSTTFSVSANCSGTWFDLWTLDGRCTFSKLAQGSYTLTIRATNAVDNKSEVLLSSPFTVGARDSGTTPGLAKEEYTVTFVNGSTKTTKLYKLGTTYGQLPSVSGEGFQGWFMDDGTEVFDTSIVAAQDHTVTARFGELYTITFVADGTTVKSMRLGSGSLITAPSNPIKAADKNYTYSFSYWVDEAGKIFTAGATYVDKGNITYTAVFSKTANSGGGGTGGGGTGGGGGGGTTPVTPSGSYLTGISPNTSVSSLTASGYTVYNGSKQVTSGLVGTGMTAVSSGGSVTIVVTGDVSGDGKITITDVVKLQKSVVGSASLTGAYAKAGDISGDGKITITDVVQAAQVTVGQRTIN
;
A
#
# COMPACT_ATOMS: atom_id res chain seq x y z
N MET A 1 3.84 40.98 16.72
CA MET A 1 3.81 39.63 17.33
C MET A 1 2.48 38.91 17.14
N ALA A 2 1.32 39.55 17.38
CA ALA A 2 0.00 38.92 17.16
C ALA A 2 -0.28 38.50 15.70
N LEU A 3 0.21 39.25 14.70
CA LEU A 3 0.09 38.90 13.27
C LEU A 3 0.99 37.73 12.82
N ILE A 4 2.08 37.46 13.55
CA ILE A 4 3.00 36.34 13.28
C ILE A 4 2.46 35.07 13.94
N LEU A 5 1.81 35.18 15.11
CA LEU A 5 1.13 34.06 15.76
C LEU A 5 -0.12 33.61 14.99
N SER A 6 -0.87 34.54 14.38
CA SER A 6 -2.00 34.20 13.50
C SER A 6 -1.54 33.58 12.17
N ALA A 7 -0.39 33.97 11.63
CA ALA A 7 0.19 33.36 10.43
C ALA A 7 0.78 31.96 10.69
N VAL A 8 1.32 31.70 11.88
CA VAL A 8 1.80 30.37 12.29
C VAL A 8 0.64 29.43 12.65
N MET A 9 -0.46 29.95 13.24
CA MET A 9 -1.70 29.19 13.45
C MET A 9 -2.44 28.91 12.14
N LEU A 10 -2.45 29.83 11.17
CA LEU A 10 -2.95 29.54 9.82
C LEU A 10 -2.04 28.59 9.06
N ALA A 11 -0.72 28.64 9.22
CA ALA A 11 0.19 27.67 8.61
C ALA A 11 0.00 26.26 9.19
N SER A 12 -0.21 26.12 10.51
CA SER A 12 -0.51 24.82 11.14
C SER A 12 -1.92 24.32 10.84
N CYS A 13 -2.90 25.21 10.66
CA CYS A 13 -4.24 24.83 10.21
C CYS A 13 -4.24 24.47 8.72
N VAL A 14 -3.43 25.12 7.87
CA VAL A 14 -3.36 24.81 6.44
C VAL A 14 -2.61 23.51 6.15
N THR A 15 -1.60 23.13 6.95
CA THR A 15 -1.01 21.77 6.84
C THR A 15 -1.92 20.65 7.32
N THR A 16 -2.89 20.94 8.21
CA THR A 16 -3.86 19.92 8.68
C THR A 16 -5.15 19.90 7.85
N ILE A 17 -5.47 20.99 7.14
CA ILE A 17 -6.62 21.10 6.23
C ILE A 17 -6.32 20.48 4.85
N LEU A 18 -5.10 20.01 4.60
CA LEU A 18 -4.68 19.36 3.34
C LEU A 18 -4.36 17.85 3.47
N ILE A 19 -4.84 17.15 4.51
CA ILE A 19 -4.57 15.69 4.70
C ILE A 19 -5.71 14.80 4.16
N ALA A 20 -6.52 15.35 3.25
CA ALA A 20 -7.39 14.54 2.39
C ALA A 20 -7.48 15.11 0.97
N ALA A 21 -6.42 15.76 0.47
CA ALA A 21 -6.14 15.74 -0.96
C ALA A 21 -5.70 14.31 -1.32
N SER A 22 -5.90 13.85 -2.56
CA SER A 22 -5.40 12.55 -3.07
C SER A 22 -4.02 12.26 -2.47
N LYS A 23 -3.92 11.33 -1.51
CA LYS A 23 -2.64 11.02 -0.87
C LYS A 23 -1.71 10.55 -1.97
N ASP A 24 -0.59 11.24 -2.14
CA ASP A 24 0.41 10.80 -3.09
C ASP A 24 1.12 9.58 -2.51
N TRP A 25 0.85 8.42 -3.08
CA TRP A 25 1.52 7.17 -2.74
C TRP A 25 2.70 6.93 -3.68
N SER A 26 3.49 7.96 -3.96
CA SER A 26 4.76 7.80 -4.65
C SER A 26 5.78 7.16 -3.70
N ASN A 27 6.24 5.94 -4.02
CA ASN A 27 7.20 5.16 -3.23
C ASN A 27 6.75 4.89 -1.76
N PRO A 28 5.56 4.29 -1.53
CA PRO A 28 5.10 4.00 -0.20
C PRO A 28 5.94 2.86 0.41
N GLU A 29 6.12 2.91 1.73
CA GLU A 29 6.72 1.80 2.47
C GLU A 29 5.66 0.83 2.95
N LEU A 30 6.11 -0.33 3.44
CA LEU A 30 5.23 -1.23 4.17
C LEU A 30 4.69 -0.52 5.43
N GLY A 31 3.37 -0.55 5.58
CA GLY A 31 2.63 0.08 6.68
C GLY A 31 2.18 1.52 6.43
N SER A 32 2.61 2.17 5.34
CA SER A 32 2.22 3.56 5.01
C SER A 32 0.71 3.76 4.87
N LEU A 33 -0.04 2.77 4.40
CA LEU A 33 -1.49 2.88 4.19
C LEU A 33 -2.24 3.14 5.50
N SER A 34 -1.88 2.40 6.55
CA SER A 34 -2.57 2.38 7.83
C SER A 34 -1.84 3.15 8.94
N GLN A 35 -0.61 3.60 8.69
CA GLN A 35 0.23 4.32 9.65
C GLN A 35 -0.53 5.41 10.39
N TYR A 36 -1.32 6.21 9.67
CA TYR A 36 -2.12 7.30 10.22
C TYR A 36 -3.04 6.86 11.37
N TYR A 37 -3.61 5.66 11.27
CA TYR A 37 -4.56 5.11 12.24
C TYR A 37 -3.93 4.22 13.31
N GLU A 38 -2.66 3.82 13.13
CA GLU A 38 -1.99 2.82 13.97
C GLU A 38 -0.94 3.47 14.86
N THR A 39 0.04 4.15 14.25
CA THR A 39 1.15 4.78 14.97
C THR A 39 1.09 6.30 14.94
N GLY A 40 0.43 6.90 13.94
CA GLY A 40 0.50 8.32 13.67
C GLY A 40 1.91 8.79 13.30
N THR A 41 2.06 10.09 13.02
CA THR A 41 3.32 10.70 12.56
C THR A 41 4.32 10.97 13.68
N ASN A 42 3.88 11.02 14.94
CA ASN A 42 4.69 11.38 16.11
C ASN A 42 4.66 10.32 17.22
N ALA A 43 4.36 9.06 16.87
CA ALA A 43 4.23 7.93 17.78
C ALA A 43 5.37 7.90 18.82
N ASP A 44 5.03 7.70 20.10
CA ASP A 44 6.03 7.52 21.15
C ASP A 44 6.39 6.05 21.34
N PRO A 45 7.58 5.59 20.91
CA PRO A 45 7.97 4.18 21.06
C PRO A 45 8.20 3.77 22.51
N GLY A 46 8.39 4.73 23.42
CA GLY A 46 8.47 4.49 24.86
C GLY A 46 7.13 4.44 25.57
N ARG A 47 6.01 4.59 24.86
CA ARG A 47 4.67 4.69 25.47
C ARG A 47 4.31 3.43 26.24
N ILE A 48 3.60 3.63 27.36
CA ILE A 48 3.02 2.58 28.20
C ILE A 48 1.60 2.99 28.56
N SER A 49 0.63 2.11 28.34
CA SER A 49 -0.76 2.25 28.76
C SER A 49 -1.10 1.18 29.80
N THR A 50 -1.71 1.57 30.92
CA THR A 50 -2.00 0.70 32.08
C THR A 50 -3.48 0.62 32.42
N VAL A 51 -4.37 0.68 31.42
CA VAL A 51 -5.83 0.66 31.66
C VAL A 51 -6.21 -0.58 32.47
N LYS A 52 -6.79 -0.36 33.65
CA LYS A 52 -7.03 -1.40 34.67
C LYS A 52 -8.11 -2.41 34.28
N GLU A 53 -8.89 -2.11 33.25
CA GLU A 53 -10.06 -2.89 32.80
C GLU A 53 -9.83 -3.60 31.45
N ASP A 54 -8.67 -3.39 30.81
CA ASP A 54 -8.33 -4.13 29.60
C ASP A 54 -7.87 -5.55 29.93
N SER A 55 -8.56 -6.54 29.37
CA SER A 55 -8.25 -7.97 29.53
C SER A 55 -6.82 -8.37 29.11
N GLY A 56 -6.11 -7.49 28.39
CA GLY A 56 -4.73 -7.68 27.91
C GLY A 56 -3.61 -7.16 28.84
N GLY A 57 -3.94 -6.46 29.93
CA GLY A 57 -2.95 -5.89 30.85
C GLY A 57 -2.27 -4.61 30.33
N THR A 58 -0.97 -4.45 30.61
CA THR A 58 -0.20 -3.26 30.18
C THR A 58 0.16 -3.34 28.68
N SER A 59 -0.01 -2.26 27.94
CA SER A 59 0.34 -2.14 26.51
C SER A 59 1.52 -1.19 26.28
N TYR A 60 2.37 -1.48 25.29
CA TYR A 60 3.67 -0.81 25.10
C TYR A 60 3.94 -0.41 23.64
N GLY A 61 4.58 0.75 23.46
CA GLY A 61 5.16 1.18 22.18
C GLY A 61 4.16 1.67 21.13
N ILE A 62 4.64 1.87 19.90
CA ILE A 62 3.91 2.54 18.82
C ILE A 62 2.72 1.71 18.29
N TYR A 63 2.76 0.39 18.47
CA TYR A 63 1.71 -0.54 18.08
C TYR A 63 0.92 -1.10 19.28
N MET A 64 1.16 -0.57 20.50
CA MET A 64 0.48 -1.01 21.73
C MET A 64 0.60 -2.53 21.97
N PHE A 65 1.82 -3.05 21.94
CA PHE A 65 2.11 -4.45 22.24
C PHE A 65 1.67 -4.81 23.66
N VAL A 66 0.83 -5.82 23.80
CA VAL A 66 0.55 -6.46 25.10
C VAL A 66 1.79 -7.18 25.63
N GLU A 67 1.87 -7.40 26.95
CA GLU A 67 3.05 -7.98 27.62
C GLU A 67 3.58 -9.28 26.98
N LYS A 68 2.69 -10.16 26.50
CA LYS A 68 3.09 -11.37 25.77
C LYS A 68 3.89 -11.04 24.50
N THR A 69 3.43 -10.05 23.74
CA THR A 69 4.11 -9.59 22.52
C THR A 69 5.40 -8.86 22.87
N VAL A 70 5.42 -8.08 23.95
CA VAL A 70 6.65 -7.43 24.45
C VAL A 70 7.72 -8.47 24.81
N LYS A 71 7.34 -9.59 25.44
CA LYS A 71 8.27 -10.69 25.70
C LYS A 71 8.89 -11.22 24.40
N SER A 72 8.06 -11.50 23.39
CA SER A 72 8.53 -11.96 22.08
C SER A 72 9.43 -10.94 21.38
N PHE A 73 9.09 -9.65 21.46
CA PHE A 73 9.89 -8.56 20.91
C PHE A 73 11.26 -8.46 21.59
N MET A 74 11.30 -8.52 22.91
CA MET A 74 12.54 -8.53 23.68
C MET A 74 13.41 -9.74 23.33
N ASP A 75 12.82 -10.94 23.21
CA ASP A 75 13.55 -12.15 22.83
C ASP A 75 14.10 -12.04 21.40
N TRP A 76 13.34 -11.45 20.48
CA TRP A 76 13.78 -11.17 19.11
C TRP A 76 14.94 -10.17 19.06
N LEU A 77 14.90 -9.11 19.90
CA LEU A 77 16.01 -8.17 20.04
C LEU A 77 17.28 -8.85 20.56
N CYS A 78 17.15 -9.76 21.53
CA CYS A 78 18.28 -10.52 22.07
C CYS A 78 18.92 -11.47 21.05
N GLN A 79 18.18 -11.87 20.00
CA GLN A 79 18.68 -12.71 18.92
C GLN A 79 19.41 -11.93 17.82
N GLN A 80 19.35 -10.59 17.84
CA GLN A 80 20.05 -9.76 16.86
C GLN A 80 21.58 -9.90 17.00
N PRO A 81 22.34 -9.68 15.92
CA PRO A 81 23.80 -9.84 15.95
C PRO A 81 24.47 -9.02 17.06
N SER A 82 25.49 -9.60 17.70
CA SER A 82 26.25 -8.92 18.75
C SER A 82 26.88 -7.61 18.25
N GLY A 83 26.87 -6.58 19.09
CA GLY A 83 27.38 -5.25 18.74
C GLY A 83 26.40 -4.35 17.97
N THR A 84 25.21 -4.83 17.60
CA THR A 84 24.17 -4.00 16.97
C THR A 84 23.36 -3.19 17.99
N THR A 85 22.76 -2.08 17.55
CA THR A 85 21.86 -1.27 18.38
C THR A 85 20.66 -2.09 18.89
N TYR A 86 20.06 -2.93 18.04
CA TYR A 86 18.92 -3.77 18.45
C TYR A 86 19.31 -4.77 19.53
N ARG A 87 20.49 -5.39 19.40
CA ARG A 87 21.00 -6.29 20.42
C ARG A 87 21.23 -5.56 21.75
N ALA A 88 21.84 -4.38 21.72
CA ALA A 88 22.07 -3.57 22.92
C ALA A 88 20.76 -3.15 23.62
N ILE A 89 19.73 -2.81 22.84
CA ILE A 89 18.37 -2.55 23.36
C ILE A 89 17.80 -3.83 23.99
N GLY A 90 17.92 -4.97 23.31
CA GLY A 90 17.49 -6.28 23.80
C GLY A 90 18.13 -6.66 25.14
N ASP A 91 19.45 -6.54 25.25
CA ASP A 91 20.19 -6.84 26.49
C ASP A 91 19.74 -5.93 27.65
N LYS A 92 19.49 -4.63 27.39
CA LYS A 92 18.95 -3.71 28.41
C LYS A 92 17.56 -4.12 28.88
N LEU A 93 16.65 -4.39 27.95
CA LEU A 93 15.29 -4.81 28.26
C LEU A 93 15.27 -6.17 28.98
N TYR A 94 16.09 -7.13 28.53
CA TYR A 94 16.21 -8.43 29.16
C TYR A 94 16.73 -8.32 30.58
N ASN A 95 17.77 -7.52 30.83
CA ASN A 95 18.26 -7.31 32.19
C ASN A 95 17.20 -6.65 33.08
N ALA A 96 16.46 -5.67 32.55
CA ALA A 96 15.39 -5.00 33.28
C ALA A 96 14.20 -5.92 33.59
N TYR A 97 13.93 -6.87 32.70
CA TYR A 97 12.92 -7.91 32.87
C TYR A 97 13.39 -8.96 33.88
N ALA A 98 14.60 -9.50 33.71
CA ALA A 98 15.09 -10.70 34.37
C ALA A 98 15.60 -10.46 35.79
N TYR A 99 16.09 -9.24 36.11
CA TYR A 99 16.73 -8.97 37.40
C TYR A 99 16.06 -7.80 38.13
N ASN A 100 15.94 -7.93 39.45
CA ASN A 100 15.54 -6.83 40.34
C ASN A 100 16.73 -5.90 40.62
N THR A 101 16.48 -4.79 41.33
CA THR A 101 17.52 -3.79 41.65
C THR A 101 18.62 -4.31 42.58
N SER A 102 18.46 -5.50 43.16
CA SER A 102 19.48 -6.20 43.97
C SER A 102 20.25 -7.25 43.16
N GLY A 103 20.06 -7.31 41.84
CA GLY A 103 20.73 -8.26 40.94
C GLY A 103 20.22 -9.69 41.03
N GLN A 104 19.09 -9.93 41.71
CA GLN A 104 18.50 -11.26 41.83
C GLN A 104 17.58 -11.54 40.65
N TYR A 105 17.57 -12.79 40.17
CA TYR A 105 16.68 -13.21 39.11
C TYR A 105 15.21 -13.12 39.58
N TYR A 106 14.45 -12.23 38.95
CA TYR A 106 13.07 -11.90 39.28
C TYR A 106 12.33 -11.42 38.02
N PRO A 107 11.94 -12.35 37.11
CA PRO A 107 11.36 -12.01 35.82
C PRO A 107 10.01 -11.30 35.94
N GLY A 108 9.84 -10.14 35.30
CA GLY A 108 8.54 -9.48 35.21
C GLY A 108 8.54 -8.08 34.60
N PHE A 109 7.36 -7.61 34.21
CA PHE A 109 7.13 -6.27 33.65
C PHE A 109 6.90 -5.21 34.74
N GLY A 110 7.62 -5.32 35.85
CA GLY A 110 7.52 -4.39 36.98
C GLY A 110 8.06 -3.00 36.65
N SER A 111 8.07 -2.09 37.63
CA SER A 111 8.49 -0.71 37.45
C SER A 111 9.87 -0.58 36.79
N ASN A 112 10.83 -1.45 37.13
CA ASN A 112 12.15 -1.48 36.51
C ASN A 112 12.09 -1.62 34.98
N PHE A 113 11.34 -2.61 34.48
CA PHE A 113 11.17 -2.82 33.05
C PHE A 113 10.48 -1.62 32.38
N LYS A 114 9.38 -1.13 32.96
CA LYS A 114 8.62 0.02 32.43
C LYS A 114 9.49 1.27 32.29
N ASN A 115 10.36 1.51 33.27
CA ASN A 115 11.28 2.64 33.26
C ASN A 115 12.33 2.52 32.16
N ILE A 116 12.94 1.34 32.01
CA ILE A 116 13.93 1.10 30.96
C ILE A 116 13.29 1.18 29.58
N TRP A 117 12.06 0.69 29.41
CA TRP A 117 11.29 0.85 28.16
C TRP A 117 11.11 2.33 27.78
N GLN A 118 10.66 3.16 28.73
CA GLN A 118 10.49 4.60 28.54
C GLN A 118 11.83 5.34 28.35
N GLU A 119 12.89 4.93 29.05
CA GLU A 119 14.24 5.46 28.86
C GLU A 119 14.73 5.22 27.43
N ILE A 120 14.61 3.98 26.93
CA ILE A 120 14.98 3.64 25.56
C ILE A 120 14.14 4.44 24.56
N GLY A 121 12.82 4.56 24.79
CA GLY A 121 11.96 5.37 23.92
C GLY A 121 12.31 6.86 23.87
N ARG A 122 12.93 7.40 24.91
CA ARG A 122 13.44 8.79 24.96
C ARG A 122 14.82 8.91 24.32
N ASN A 123 15.74 8.01 24.65
CA ASN A 123 17.16 8.11 24.28
C ASN A 123 17.48 7.51 22.91
N ASN A 124 16.64 6.59 22.43
CA ASN A 124 16.79 5.84 21.17
C ASN A 124 15.49 5.84 20.37
N ARG A 125 14.79 6.98 20.31
CA ARG A 125 13.43 7.08 19.77
C ARG A 125 13.30 6.48 18.36
N THR A 126 14.15 6.90 17.43
CA THR A 126 14.06 6.47 16.02
C THR A 126 14.36 4.98 15.88
N GLU A 127 15.46 4.50 16.46
CA GLU A 127 15.89 3.11 16.37
C GLU A 127 14.91 2.18 17.08
N PHE A 128 14.31 2.62 18.20
CA PHE A 128 13.35 1.81 18.94
C PHE A 128 11.99 1.72 18.24
N ALA A 129 11.53 2.81 17.61
CA ALA A 129 10.35 2.78 16.75
C ALA A 129 10.57 1.85 15.54
N GLN A 130 11.72 1.96 14.88
CA GLN A 130 12.06 1.08 13.76
C GLN A 130 12.16 -0.38 14.19
N ALA A 131 12.78 -0.67 15.35
CA ALA A 131 12.86 -2.03 15.88
C ALA A 131 11.47 -2.64 16.11
N GLN A 132 10.51 -1.86 16.59
CA GLN A 132 9.12 -2.32 16.77
C GLN A 132 8.45 -2.63 15.42
N LYS A 133 8.68 -1.81 14.38
CA LYS A 133 8.21 -2.06 13.01
C LYS A 133 8.86 -3.32 12.42
N ASP A 134 10.18 -3.44 12.47
CA ASP A 134 10.94 -4.58 11.92
C ASP A 134 10.59 -5.90 12.62
N PHE A 135 10.37 -5.85 13.94
CA PHE A 135 9.87 -7.00 14.69
C PHE A 135 8.50 -7.44 14.17
N TRP A 136 7.58 -6.49 13.96
CA TRP A 136 6.24 -6.82 13.47
C TRP A 136 6.29 -7.39 12.05
N GLU A 137 7.12 -6.81 11.18
CA GLU A 137 7.35 -7.26 9.81
C GLU A 137 7.90 -8.70 9.76
N SER A 138 9.02 -8.94 10.46
CA SER A 138 9.73 -10.22 10.44
C SER A 138 9.03 -11.35 11.20
N THR A 139 8.06 -11.01 12.06
CA THR A 139 7.31 -12.02 12.84
C THR A 139 5.85 -12.07 12.44
N GLN A 140 5.06 -11.07 12.81
CA GLN A 140 3.60 -11.12 12.72
C GLN A 140 3.13 -11.04 11.27
N TYR A 141 3.62 -10.08 10.50
CA TYR A 141 3.27 -9.90 9.10
C TYR A 141 3.71 -11.10 8.26
N THR A 142 4.95 -11.55 8.44
CA THR A 142 5.48 -12.75 7.76
C THR A 142 4.66 -14.00 8.11
N GLN A 143 4.28 -14.18 9.38
CA GLN A 143 3.42 -15.30 9.80
C GLN A 143 2.02 -15.22 9.18
N LEU A 144 1.44 -14.03 9.03
CA LEU A 144 0.16 -13.86 8.34
C LEU A 144 0.25 -14.34 6.88
N ILE A 145 1.30 -13.94 6.14
CA ILE A 145 1.52 -14.40 4.77
C ILE A 145 1.67 -15.93 4.74
N ALA A 146 2.45 -16.50 5.67
CA ALA A 146 2.64 -17.94 5.78
C ALA A 146 1.31 -18.69 6.06
N ASN A 147 0.47 -18.16 6.96
CA ASN A 147 -0.85 -18.70 7.26
C ASN A 147 -1.75 -18.70 6.02
N VAL A 148 -1.81 -17.58 5.29
CA VAL A 148 -2.63 -17.46 4.07
C VAL A 148 -2.11 -18.41 2.98
N LYS A 149 -0.80 -18.50 2.78
CA LYS A 149 -0.18 -19.45 1.83
C LYS A 149 -0.45 -20.90 2.20
N SER A 150 -0.48 -21.24 3.49
CA SER A 150 -0.85 -22.57 3.96
C SER A 150 -2.33 -22.89 3.71
N LEU A 151 -3.23 -21.92 3.83
CA LEU A 151 -4.66 -22.09 3.57
C LEU A 151 -4.99 -22.12 2.08
N PHE A 152 -4.20 -21.41 1.26
CA PHE A 152 -4.37 -21.31 -0.18
C PHE A 152 -3.06 -21.62 -0.92
N PRO A 153 -2.75 -22.91 -1.15
CA PRO A 153 -1.56 -23.33 -1.90
C PRO A 153 -1.59 -22.75 -3.32
N GLY A 154 -0.73 -21.75 -3.57
CA GLY A 154 -0.71 -20.98 -4.81
C GLY A 154 -0.74 -19.46 -4.60
N PHE A 155 -1.16 -19.00 -3.41
CA PHE A 155 -0.99 -17.60 -3.03
C PHE A 155 0.49 -17.25 -2.86
N ASP A 156 0.91 -16.17 -3.53
CA ASP A 156 2.23 -15.59 -3.43
C ASP A 156 2.12 -14.07 -3.41
N MET A 157 2.47 -13.48 -2.26
CA MET A 157 2.41 -12.04 -2.05
C MET A 157 3.31 -11.27 -3.02
N SER A 158 4.42 -11.84 -3.50
CA SER A 158 5.31 -11.14 -4.43
C SER A 158 4.71 -10.88 -5.82
N ASN A 159 3.61 -11.56 -6.17
CA ASN A 159 2.86 -11.26 -7.40
C ASN A 159 1.97 -10.01 -7.25
N TYR A 160 1.88 -9.41 -6.07
CA TYR A 160 1.02 -8.26 -5.80
C TYR A 160 1.84 -7.03 -5.40
N SER A 161 1.26 -5.85 -5.62
CA SER A 161 1.96 -4.59 -5.38
C SER A 161 2.13 -4.31 -3.88
N ILE A 162 2.85 -3.23 -3.56
CA ILE A 162 2.97 -2.70 -2.20
C ILE A 162 1.61 -2.33 -1.58
N ALA A 163 0.56 -2.14 -2.40
CA ALA A 163 -0.78 -1.88 -1.92
C ALA A 163 -1.40 -3.08 -1.19
N LEU A 164 -1.45 -4.27 -1.80
CA LEU A 164 -1.96 -5.46 -1.11
C LEU A 164 -1.09 -5.83 0.09
N GLN A 165 0.23 -5.62 -0.02
CA GLN A 165 1.15 -5.80 1.10
C GLN A 165 0.76 -4.90 2.28
N ASN A 166 0.44 -3.63 2.03
CA ASN A 166 -0.07 -2.68 3.01
C ASN A 166 -1.46 -3.05 3.55
N VAL A 167 -2.35 -3.60 2.72
CA VAL A 167 -3.65 -4.12 3.20
C VAL A 167 -3.44 -5.26 4.19
N PHE A 168 -2.56 -6.22 3.90
CA PHE A 168 -2.21 -7.30 4.83
C PHE A 168 -1.55 -6.77 6.10
N TRP A 169 -0.66 -5.78 5.98
CA TRP A 169 -0.03 -5.13 7.12
C TRP A 169 -1.08 -4.55 8.05
N SER A 170 -1.96 -3.71 7.52
CA SER A 170 -3.04 -3.06 8.24
C SER A 170 -3.96 -4.07 8.92
N ARG A 171 -4.32 -5.17 8.24
CA ARG A 171 -5.12 -6.23 8.86
C ARG A 171 -4.35 -6.91 10.00
N SER A 172 -3.06 -7.16 9.83
CA SER A 172 -2.22 -7.77 10.86
C SER A 172 -2.14 -6.94 12.13
N VAL A 173 -2.03 -5.61 12.00
CA VAL A 173 -1.97 -4.69 13.15
C VAL A 173 -3.36 -4.54 13.78
N HIS A 174 -4.39 -4.27 12.97
CA HIS A 174 -5.74 -4.02 13.47
C HIS A 174 -6.38 -5.25 14.15
N HIS A 175 -6.23 -6.44 13.56
CA HIS A 175 -6.90 -7.65 14.04
C HIS A 175 -5.96 -8.65 14.76
N GLY A 176 -4.65 -8.37 14.79
CA GLY A 176 -3.65 -9.39 15.09
C GLY A 176 -3.56 -10.46 14.00
N VAL A 177 -2.49 -11.27 13.99
CA VAL A 177 -2.30 -12.34 12.98
C VAL A 177 -3.41 -13.38 13.02
N GLY A 178 -3.79 -13.80 14.24
CA GLY A 178 -4.75 -14.89 14.47
C GLY A 178 -4.22 -16.28 14.11
N VAL A 179 -5.10 -17.27 14.10
CA VAL A 179 -4.75 -18.69 13.88
C VAL A 179 -5.47 -19.29 12.67
N THR A 180 -4.89 -20.35 12.10
CA THR A 180 -5.45 -21.14 10.98
C THR A 180 -6.46 -22.21 11.43
N SER A 181 -6.44 -22.59 12.72
CA SER A 181 -7.35 -23.56 13.33
C SER A 181 -7.42 -23.37 14.85
N GLY A 182 -8.53 -23.82 15.47
CA GLY A 182 -8.68 -23.85 16.93
C GLY A 182 -9.25 -22.58 17.56
N ALA A 183 -9.67 -21.60 16.77
CA ALA A 183 -10.36 -20.42 17.30
C ALA A 183 -11.77 -20.79 17.79
N VAL A 184 -12.02 -20.67 19.10
CA VAL A 184 -13.31 -21.04 19.72
C VAL A 184 -14.44 -20.06 19.44
N LYS A 185 -14.13 -18.82 19.04
CA LYS A 185 -15.11 -17.76 18.75
C LYS A 185 -15.49 -17.66 17.26
N SER A 186 -14.99 -18.56 16.41
CA SER A 186 -15.29 -18.58 14.97
C SER A 186 -15.71 -19.98 14.53
N SER A 187 -16.77 -20.06 13.73
CA SER A 187 -17.31 -21.35 13.23
C SER A 187 -16.36 -22.07 12.27
N ASP A 188 -15.52 -21.34 11.54
CA ASP A 188 -14.49 -21.89 10.66
C ASP A 188 -13.18 -22.25 11.40
N GLY A 189 -13.10 -21.95 12.70
CA GLY A 189 -11.93 -22.16 13.54
C GLY A 189 -10.75 -21.23 13.25
N LYS A 190 -10.91 -20.17 12.44
CA LYS A 190 -9.88 -19.14 12.17
C LYS A 190 -10.16 -17.84 12.91
N SER A 191 -9.12 -17.07 13.24
CA SER A 191 -9.25 -15.78 13.92
C SER A 191 -8.30 -14.72 13.35
N GLY A 192 -8.41 -13.48 13.85
CA GLY A 192 -7.56 -12.35 13.46
C GLY A 192 -7.59 -12.06 11.96
N ALA A 193 -6.51 -11.46 11.46
CA ALA A 193 -6.30 -11.17 10.05
C ALA A 193 -6.35 -12.43 9.18
N THR A 194 -5.84 -13.56 9.68
CA THR A 194 -5.90 -14.86 8.99
C THR A 194 -7.35 -15.25 8.66
N GLY A 195 -8.26 -15.12 9.64
CA GLY A 195 -9.68 -15.44 9.44
C GLY A 195 -10.39 -14.47 8.50
N VAL A 196 -10.09 -13.17 8.60
CA VAL A 196 -10.65 -12.14 7.70
C VAL A 196 -10.24 -12.44 6.25
N ILE A 197 -8.95 -12.64 5.98
CA ILE A 197 -8.46 -12.89 4.62
C ILE A 197 -8.98 -14.24 4.08
N TYR A 198 -9.05 -15.26 4.94
CA TYR A 198 -9.64 -16.55 4.56
C TYR A 198 -11.09 -16.43 4.07
N ARG A 199 -11.94 -15.70 4.80
CA ARG A 199 -13.34 -15.50 4.41
C ARG A 199 -13.46 -14.63 3.17
N ALA A 200 -12.65 -13.58 3.06
CA ALA A 200 -12.57 -12.76 1.86
C ALA A 200 -12.17 -13.56 0.60
N PHE A 201 -11.19 -14.46 0.70
CA PHE A 201 -10.81 -15.27 -0.45
C PHE A 201 -11.88 -16.32 -0.79
N ASN A 202 -12.55 -16.87 0.22
CA ASN A 202 -13.65 -17.82 0.00
C ASN A 202 -14.91 -17.18 -0.57
N SER A 203 -15.20 -15.90 -0.27
CA SER A 203 -16.31 -15.19 -0.91
C SER A 203 -16.06 -14.99 -2.42
N LEU A 204 -14.80 -15.01 -2.85
CA LEU A 204 -14.39 -15.05 -4.26
C LEU A 204 -14.31 -16.48 -4.84
N GLY A 205 -14.78 -17.50 -4.10
CA GLY A 205 -14.72 -18.90 -4.51
C GLY A 205 -13.34 -19.56 -4.35
N GLY A 206 -12.56 -19.12 -3.36
CA GLY A 206 -11.19 -19.55 -3.08
C GLY A 206 -10.15 -18.70 -3.82
N PHE A 207 -8.85 -18.88 -3.54
CA PHE A 207 -7.80 -18.13 -4.23
C PHE A 207 -7.49 -18.73 -5.62
N LYS A 208 -7.55 -17.89 -6.66
CA LYS A 208 -7.39 -18.27 -8.08
C LYS A 208 -6.64 -17.17 -8.83
N ASN A 209 -5.60 -16.58 -8.23
CA ASN A 209 -4.90 -15.41 -8.76
C ASN A 209 -5.89 -14.30 -9.16
N GLN A 210 -6.79 -13.89 -8.29
CA GLN A 210 -7.68 -12.76 -8.57
C GLN A 210 -6.89 -11.46 -8.76
N SER A 211 -7.49 -10.50 -9.45
CA SER A 211 -6.91 -9.17 -9.55
C SER A 211 -6.74 -8.57 -8.15
N GLU A 212 -5.71 -7.74 -7.99
CA GLU A 212 -5.46 -7.10 -6.70
C GLU A 212 -6.63 -6.21 -6.25
N ALA A 213 -7.35 -5.59 -7.21
CA ALA A 213 -8.56 -4.82 -6.92
C ALA A 213 -9.69 -5.69 -6.32
N GLU A 214 -9.90 -6.90 -6.84
CA GLU A 214 -10.87 -7.87 -6.27
C GLU A 214 -10.45 -8.32 -4.87
N LEU A 215 -9.16 -8.58 -4.65
CA LEU A 215 -8.65 -8.98 -3.34
C LEU A 215 -8.81 -7.85 -2.31
N ILE A 216 -8.45 -6.62 -2.66
CA ILE A 216 -8.63 -5.43 -1.82
C ILE A 216 -10.11 -5.28 -1.47
N ALA A 217 -11.00 -5.30 -2.46
CA ALA A 217 -12.44 -5.16 -2.26
C ALA A 217 -13.01 -6.23 -1.33
N ALA A 218 -12.66 -7.51 -1.55
CA ALA A 218 -13.15 -8.61 -0.73
C ALA A 218 -12.64 -8.55 0.72
N ILE A 219 -11.35 -8.22 0.92
CA ILE A 219 -10.77 -8.08 2.26
C ILE A 219 -11.45 -6.96 3.04
N TYR A 220 -11.68 -5.82 2.38
CA TYR A 220 -12.33 -4.69 3.05
C TYR A 220 -13.81 -4.93 3.31
N ALA A 221 -14.55 -5.52 2.35
CA ALA A 221 -15.93 -5.93 2.56
C ALA A 221 -16.07 -6.86 3.77
N GLU A 222 -15.15 -7.82 3.91
CA GLU A 222 -15.13 -8.71 5.08
C GLU A 222 -14.75 -7.95 6.35
N CYS A 223 -13.66 -7.16 6.37
CA CYS A 223 -13.22 -6.51 7.61
C CYS A 223 -14.17 -5.39 8.10
N SER A 224 -14.97 -4.80 7.20
CA SER A 224 -16.02 -3.83 7.52
C SER A 224 -17.40 -4.46 7.74
N ARG A 225 -17.50 -5.80 7.67
CA ARG A 225 -18.77 -6.53 7.75
C ARG A 225 -19.59 -6.13 8.97
N LEU A 226 -20.90 -6.04 8.78
CA LEU A 226 -21.84 -5.70 9.85
C LEU A 226 -22.47 -6.96 10.46
N ASP A 227 -22.85 -6.87 11.72
CA ASP A 227 -23.68 -7.90 12.37
C ASP A 227 -25.15 -7.72 11.93
N PRO A 228 -25.90 -8.81 11.59
CA PRO A 228 -27.31 -8.71 11.19
C PRO A 228 -28.24 -8.25 12.33
N SER A 229 -27.85 -8.40 13.58
CA SER A 229 -28.61 -7.92 14.74
C SER A 229 -27.61 -7.33 15.73
N GLY A 230 -27.71 -6.03 16.01
CA GLY A 230 -26.88 -5.35 17.01
C GLY A 230 -26.71 -6.25 18.24
N LYS A 231 -25.50 -6.83 18.38
CA LYS A 231 -25.28 -7.98 19.26
C LYS A 231 -25.57 -7.60 20.72
N TYR A 232 -25.49 -6.30 21.02
CA TYR A 232 -25.84 -5.67 22.28
C TYR A 232 -26.56 -4.34 21.99
N LYS A 233 -27.56 -4.00 22.81
CA LYS A 233 -28.38 -2.79 22.62
C LYS A 233 -27.55 -1.50 22.72
N ASP A 234 -26.54 -1.50 23.57
CA ASP A 234 -25.66 -0.34 23.84
C ASP A 234 -24.45 -0.27 22.89
N ASP A 235 -24.40 -1.15 21.88
CA ASP A 235 -23.28 -1.31 20.94
C ASP A 235 -23.65 -0.89 19.50
N ASN A 236 -24.76 -0.18 19.34
CA ASN A 236 -25.22 0.22 18.01
C ASN A 236 -24.58 1.54 17.55
N MET A 237 -24.28 1.62 16.26
CA MET A 237 -23.95 2.87 15.60
C MET A 237 -25.20 3.76 15.53
N GLU A 238 -25.26 4.79 16.36
CA GLU A 238 -26.42 5.68 16.48
C GLU A 238 -26.11 7.14 16.10
N THR A 239 -25.18 7.34 15.16
CA THR A 239 -24.75 8.68 14.72
C THR A 239 -25.48 9.13 13.45
N LEU A 240 -25.44 10.44 13.16
CA LEU A 240 -25.94 10.98 11.88
C LEU A 240 -25.17 10.40 10.69
N THR A 241 -23.85 10.23 10.81
CA THR A 241 -23.03 9.59 9.78
C THR A 241 -23.41 8.11 9.58
N ALA A 242 -23.76 7.38 10.64
CA ALA A 242 -24.28 6.02 10.50
C ALA A 242 -25.60 5.98 9.72
N LYS A 243 -26.51 6.94 9.92
CA LYS A 243 -27.73 7.07 9.08
C LYS A 243 -27.36 7.31 7.62
N LYS A 244 -26.41 8.23 7.37
CA LYS A 244 -25.92 8.54 6.02
C LYS A 244 -25.40 7.29 5.30
N TYR A 245 -24.56 6.51 5.96
CA TYR A 245 -24.01 5.28 5.38
C TYR A 245 -24.98 4.09 5.39
N GLY A 246 -26.12 4.18 6.08
CA GLY A 246 -27.08 3.07 6.17
C GLY A 246 -26.71 2.00 7.21
N THR A 247 -25.85 2.35 8.16
CA THR A 247 -25.37 1.46 9.22
C THR A 247 -26.02 1.75 10.59
N TYR A 248 -26.96 2.70 10.64
CA TYR A 248 -27.66 3.08 11.88
C TYR A 248 -28.36 1.88 12.54
N GLY A 249 -28.20 1.73 13.85
CA GLY A 249 -28.80 0.63 14.61
C GLY A 249 -28.09 -0.72 14.43
N ARG A 250 -26.92 -0.73 13.78
CA ARG A 250 -26.09 -1.93 13.55
C ARG A 250 -24.75 -1.80 14.29
N SER A 251 -24.05 -2.93 14.40
CA SER A 251 -22.71 -3.03 15.00
C SER A 251 -21.74 -3.67 14.00
N MET A 252 -20.44 -3.36 14.10
CA MET A 252 -19.40 -3.99 13.29
C MET A 252 -19.11 -5.41 13.80
N ALA A 253 -18.95 -6.37 12.88
CA ALA A 253 -18.76 -7.77 13.26
C ALA A 253 -17.45 -8.06 14.01
N TYR A 254 -16.38 -7.31 13.68
CA TYR A 254 -15.03 -7.50 14.23
C TYR A 254 -14.59 -6.39 15.20
N PHE A 255 -15.42 -5.37 15.41
CA PHE A 255 -15.13 -4.22 16.27
C PHE A 255 -16.36 -3.80 17.10
N ASN A 256 -17.12 -4.80 17.57
CA ASN A 256 -18.27 -4.63 18.46
C ASN A 256 -17.85 -4.36 19.93
N VAL A 257 -18.84 -4.06 20.75
CA VAL A 257 -18.76 -3.65 22.17
C VAL A 257 -18.01 -2.33 22.38
N ASN A 258 -18.03 -1.46 21.37
CA ASN A 258 -17.40 -0.14 21.41
C ASN A 258 -18.46 0.96 21.22
N GLY A 259 -18.20 2.17 21.70
CA GLY A 259 -19.12 3.30 21.51
C GLY A 259 -19.52 3.49 20.04
N GLY A 260 -20.82 3.68 19.77
CA GLY A 260 -21.36 3.75 18.41
C GLY A 260 -20.70 4.81 17.51
N GLY A 261 -20.26 5.93 18.09
CA GLY A 261 -19.46 6.93 17.39
C GLY A 261 -18.08 6.42 16.94
N VAL A 262 -17.38 5.66 17.78
CA VAL A 262 -16.08 5.07 17.43
C VAL A 262 -16.25 4.04 16.32
N GLN A 263 -17.26 3.16 16.44
CA GLN A 263 -17.58 2.18 15.40
C GLN A 263 -17.90 2.84 14.05
N THR A 264 -18.69 3.92 14.06
CA THR A 264 -18.99 4.67 12.83
C THR A 264 -17.70 5.18 12.15
N SER A 265 -16.76 5.70 12.94
CA SER A 265 -15.47 6.17 12.40
C SER A 265 -14.61 5.02 11.88
N VAL A 266 -14.55 3.88 12.57
CA VAL A 266 -13.84 2.69 12.10
C VAL A 266 -14.49 2.13 10.83
N TYR A 267 -15.82 2.13 10.72
CA TYR A 267 -16.52 1.76 9.50
C TYR A 267 -16.13 2.69 8.35
N SER A 268 -16.11 4.02 8.56
CA SER A 268 -15.66 4.98 7.52
C SER A 268 -14.22 4.71 7.07
N ARG A 269 -13.30 4.39 8.00
CA ARG A 269 -11.94 3.96 7.66
C ARG A 269 -11.96 2.70 6.76
N LEU A 270 -12.57 1.62 7.24
CA LEU A 270 -12.44 0.29 6.63
C LEU A 270 -13.31 0.08 5.40
N HIS A 271 -14.45 0.75 5.32
CA HIS A 271 -15.40 0.56 4.22
C HIS A 271 -15.25 1.60 3.12
N VAL A 272 -14.74 2.79 3.44
CA VAL A 272 -14.72 3.93 2.50
C VAL A 272 -13.29 4.39 2.17
N ASN A 273 -12.50 4.73 3.18
CA ASN A 273 -11.24 5.46 2.97
C ASN A 273 -10.07 4.54 2.62
N GLU A 274 -9.77 3.56 3.47
CA GLU A 274 -8.63 2.66 3.29
C GLU A 274 -8.71 1.76 2.03
N PRO A 275 -9.88 1.20 1.63
CA PRO A 275 -9.99 0.48 0.36
C PRO A 275 -9.75 1.37 -0.86
N ALA A 276 -10.24 2.62 -0.85
CA ALA A 276 -10.03 3.56 -1.93
C ALA A 276 -8.55 3.99 -2.01
N ASP A 277 -7.94 4.33 -0.87
CA ASP A 277 -6.52 4.67 -0.76
C ASP A 277 -5.63 3.50 -1.23
N ALA A 278 -5.97 2.25 -0.87
CA ALA A 278 -5.25 1.06 -1.33
C ALA A 278 -5.34 0.87 -2.85
N LEU A 279 -6.51 1.14 -3.44
CA LEU A 279 -6.69 1.05 -4.88
C LEU A 279 -5.87 2.12 -5.62
N VAL A 280 -5.87 3.36 -5.14
CA VAL A 280 -5.03 4.43 -5.72
C VAL A 280 -3.55 4.10 -5.55
N MET A 281 -3.13 3.64 -4.35
CA MET A 281 -1.78 3.18 -4.09
C MET A 281 -1.35 2.10 -5.09
N ARG A 282 -2.24 1.16 -5.41
CA ARG A 282 -1.97 0.14 -6.43
C ARG A 282 -1.69 0.77 -7.79
N TYR A 283 -2.57 1.64 -8.28
CA TYR A 283 -2.43 2.25 -9.61
C TYR A 283 -1.17 3.14 -9.73
N GLN A 284 -0.71 3.74 -8.63
CA GLN A 284 0.55 4.49 -8.59
C GLN A 284 1.81 3.62 -8.54
N ASN A 285 1.70 2.38 -8.05
CA ASN A 285 2.86 1.52 -7.76
C ASN A 285 2.92 0.24 -8.60
N ILE A 286 1.99 0.03 -9.52
CA ILE A 286 2.05 -1.07 -10.46
C ILE A 286 2.82 -0.64 -11.73
N SER A 287 4.01 -1.19 -11.93
CA SER A 287 4.79 -0.97 -13.15
C SER A 287 4.12 -1.72 -14.30
N THR A 288 3.63 -0.98 -15.29
CA THR A 288 2.97 -1.56 -16.47
C THR A 288 3.82 -1.33 -17.70
N THR A 289 4.31 -2.43 -18.30
CA THR A 289 4.92 -2.38 -19.64
C THR A 289 3.83 -2.10 -20.70
N ILE A 290 2.63 -2.62 -20.44
CA ILE A 290 1.40 -2.38 -21.20
C ILE A 290 0.28 -2.00 -20.21
N PRO A 291 -0.50 -0.93 -20.46
CA PRO A 291 -1.63 -0.57 -19.62
C PRO A 291 -2.64 -1.71 -19.50
N GLU A 292 -3.05 -1.99 -18.25
CA GLU A 292 -4.13 -2.94 -17.98
C GLU A 292 -5.49 -2.41 -18.44
N GLY A 293 -6.48 -3.29 -18.52
CA GLY A 293 -7.86 -2.97 -18.86
C GLY A 293 -8.39 -3.73 -20.07
N ARG A 294 -9.56 -3.31 -20.55
CA ARG A 294 -10.32 -3.98 -21.60
C ARG A 294 -9.82 -3.62 -23.00
N CYS A 295 -9.46 -4.61 -23.81
CA CYS A 295 -8.88 -4.43 -25.14
C CYS A 295 -9.09 -5.65 -26.05
N THR A 296 -8.71 -5.52 -27.32
CA THR A 296 -8.42 -6.63 -28.23
C THR A 296 -6.91 -6.70 -28.48
N LEU A 297 -6.39 -7.90 -28.76
CA LEU A 297 -5.01 -8.10 -29.20
C LEU A 297 -4.99 -8.38 -30.70
N ARG A 298 -4.36 -7.48 -31.46
CA ARG A 298 -4.22 -7.55 -32.93
C ARG A 298 -2.84 -8.04 -33.32
N TYR A 299 -2.74 -8.73 -34.44
CA TYR A 299 -1.44 -8.98 -35.02
C TYR A 299 -0.84 -7.66 -35.51
N PHE A 300 0.37 -7.32 -35.06
CA PHE A 300 0.96 -6.00 -35.26
C PHE A 300 1.18 -5.68 -36.75
N SER A 301 1.68 -6.65 -37.52
CA SER A 301 1.99 -6.46 -38.95
C SER A 301 0.74 -6.41 -39.84
N GLU A 302 -0.35 -7.08 -39.48
CA GLU A 302 -1.63 -7.07 -40.20
C GLU A 302 -2.81 -6.94 -39.22
N GLN A 303 -3.06 -5.70 -38.75
CA GLN A 303 -4.01 -5.41 -37.66
C GLN A 303 -5.49 -5.70 -37.98
N THR A 304 -5.80 -6.07 -39.22
CA THR A 304 -7.11 -6.63 -39.61
C THR A 304 -7.35 -8.02 -39.04
N PHE A 305 -6.34 -8.67 -38.46
CA PHE A 305 -6.45 -9.95 -37.76
C PHE A 305 -6.20 -9.78 -36.25
N GLY A 306 -6.91 -10.55 -35.43
CA GLY A 306 -6.72 -10.55 -33.99
C GLY A 306 -7.07 -11.87 -33.30
N LEU A 307 -6.76 -11.90 -32.02
CA LEU A 307 -6.95 -13.08 -31.18
C LEU A 307 -8.45 -13.32 -30.93
N ALA A 308 -8.91 -14.53 -31.23
CA ALA A 308 -10.18 -15.04 -30.74
C ALA A 308 -9.91 -16.12 -29.69
N ALA A 309 -10.57 -16.00 -28.55
CA ALA A 309 -10.23 -16.71 -27.35
C ALA A 309 -10.45 -18.24 -27.47
N ASP A 310 -11.36 -18.71 -28.33
CA ASP A 310 -11.62 -20.13 -28.59
C ASP A 310 -11.16 -20.57 -30.01
N SER A 311 -10.21 -19.86 -30.62
CA SER A 311 -9.72 -20.15 -31.98
C SER A 311 -8.25 -20.53 -31.99
N SER A 312 -7.88 -21.52 -32.82
CA SER A 312 -6.49 -21.88 -33.12
C SER A 312 -5.87 -21.03 -34.23
N VAL A 313 -6.66 -20.15 -34.85
CA VAL A 313 -6.25 -19.20 -35.89
C VAL A 313 -6.69 -17.79 -35.52
N LEU A 314 -6.02 -16.77 -36.05
CA LEU A 314 -6.52 -15.41 -35.94
C LEU A 314 -7.80 -15.22 -36.74
N VAL A 315 -8.69 -14.39 -36.21
CA VAL A 315 -9.95 -14.01 -36.86
C VAL A 315 -9.88 -12.56 -37.34
N SER A 316 -10.88 -12.14 -38.11
CA SER A 316 -10.99 -10.74 -38.52
C SER A 316 -11.12 -9.77 -37.35
N GLY A 317 -10.77 -8.52 -37.63
CA GLY A 317 -10.82 -7.36 -36.76
C GLY A 317 -12.03 -7.35 -35.82
N ASP A 318 -13.18 -7.15 -36.42
CA ASP A 318 -14.52 -7.13 -35.84
C ASP A 318 -14.89 -8.38 -35.02
N LYS A 319 -14.26 -9.54 -35.27
CA LYS A 319 -14.57 -10.81 -34.59
C LYS A 319 -13.62 -11.18 -33.45
N SER A 320 -12.58 -10.39 -33.22
CA SER A 320 -11.62 -10.68 -32.15
C SER A 320 -12.22 -10.51 -30.77
N SER A 321 -11.77 -11.34 -29.83
CA SER A 321 -12.34 -11.37 -28.49
C SER A 321 -12.02 -10.09 -27.73
N ALA A 322 -13.03 -9.56 -27.04
CA ALA A 322 -12.83 -8.63 -25.94
C ALA A 322 -12.09 -9.36 -24.81
N LEU A 323 -10.95 -8.80 -24.41
CA LEU A 323 -10.08 -9.34 -23.39
C LEU A 323 -9.89 -8.30 -22.29
N THR A 324 -9.71 -8.77 -21.06
CA THR A 324 -9.28 -7.96 -19.93
C THR A 324 -7.86 -8.36 -19.57
N LEU A 325 -6.92 -7.44 -19.75
CA LEU A 325 -5.55 -7.59 -19.25
C LEU A 325 -5.54 -7.10 -17.81
N THR A 326 -5.18 -7.97 -16.87
CA THR A 326 -5.00 -7.61 -15.46
C THR A 326 -3.52 -7.68 -15.14
N CYS A 327 -2.93 -6.57 -14.69
CA CYS A 327 -1.52 -6.52 -14.34
C CYS A 327 -1.28 -6.96 -12.89
N TYR A 328 -0.13 -7.60 -12.68
CA TYR A 328 0.42 -8.08 -11.42
C TYR A 328 1.85 -7.55 -11.27
N SER A 329 2.38 -7.61 -10.05
CA SER A 329 3.76 -7.19 -9.77
C SER A 329 4.76 -7.98 -10.63
N GLY A 330 5.85 -7.31 -11.03
CA GLY A 330 6.86 -7.87 -11.92
C GLY A 330 6.47 -7.98 -13.39
N GLY A 331 5.42 -7.25 -13.84
CA GLY A 331 5.02 -7.20 -15.26
C GLY A 331 4.33 -8.47 -15.77
N LYS A 332 3.73 -9.25 -14.85
CA LYS A 332 2.91 -10.42 -15.19
C LYS A 332 1.47 -10.00 -15.44
N TYR A 333 0.79 -10.75 -16.29
CA TYR A 333 -0.59 -10.49 -16.68
C TYR A 333 -1.41 -11.78 -16.65
N THR A 334 -2.65 -11.68 -16.23
CA THR A 334 -3.70 -12.62 -16.67
C THR A 334 -4.48 -11.97 -17.80
N ILE A 335 -4.89 -12.78 -18.78
CA ILE A 335 -5.70 -12.34 -19.92
C ILE A 335 -7.03 -13.08 -19.83
N SER A 336 -8.10 -12.36 -19.55
CA SER A 336 -9.43 -12.96 -19.30
C SER A 336 -10.45 -12.56 -20.36
N THR A 337 -11.39 -13.44 -20.67
CA THR A 337 -12.58 -13.14 -21.47
C THR A 337 -13.72 -12.62 -20.60
N ASP A 338 -14.77 -12.08 -21.22
CA ASP A 338 -15.94 -11.52 -20.52
C ASP A 338 -16.72 -12.55 -19.68
N ASP A 339 -16.65 -13.83 -20.04
CA ASP A 339 -17.21 -14.94 -19.26
C ASP A 339 -16.35 -15.36 -18.06
N GLY A 340 -15.22 -14.66 -17.83
CA GLY A 340 -14.31 -14.90 -16.72
C GLY A 340 -13.33 -16.05 -16.93
N ARG A 341 -13.32 -16.73 -18.09
CA ARG A 341 -12.26 -17.68 -18.43
C ARG A 341 -10.95 -16.95 -18.72
N ARG A 342 -9.82 -17.65 -18.56
CA ARG A 342 -8.47 -17.12 -18.76
C ARG A 342 -7.76 -17.85 -19.87
N LEU A 343 -7.03 -17.06 -20.66
CA LEU A 343 -6.12 -17.57 -21.67
C LEU A 343 -4.97 -18.31 -20.98
N ALA A 344 -4.80 -19.58 -21.35
CA ALA A 344 -3.81 -20.47 -20.79
C ALA A 344 -3.08 -21.23 -21.89
N LEU A 345 -1.92 -21.81 -21.55
CA LEU A 345 -1.31 -22.86 -22.34
C LEU A 345 -1.43 -24.21 -21.64
N SER A 346 -2.08 -25.16 -22.31
CA SER A 346 -2.37 -26.48 -21.76
C SER A 346 -2.05 -27.52 -22.83
N ASN A 347 -1.21 -28.50 -22.49
CA ASN A 347 -0.77 -29.56 -23.41
C ASN A 347 -0.23 -29.03 -24.76
N GLY A 348 0.47 -27.89 -24.75
CA GLY A 348 1.06 -27.29 -25.94
C GLY A 348 0.09 -26.52 -26.83
N ALA A 349 -1.16 -26.31 -26.41
CA ALA A 349 -2.17 -25.54 -27.14
C ALA A 349 -2.66 -24.34 -26.32
N LEU A 350 -3.12 -23.30 -27.04
CA LEU A 350 -3.82 -22.16 -26.46
C LEU A 350 -5.25 -22.59 -26.09
N THR A 351 -5.62 -22.39 -24.82
CA THR A 351 -6.92 -22.80 -24.28
C THR A 351 -7.54 -21.69 -23.45
N LEU A 352 -8.88 -21.75 -23.30
CA LEU A 352 -9.60 -20.99 -22.27
C LEU A 352 -9.96 -21.87 -21.10
N GLU A 353 -9.45 -21.51 -19.94
CA GLU A 353 -9.61 -22.27 -18.71
C GLU A 353 -10.34 -21.46 -17.64
N LYS A 354 -10.98 -22.13 -16.70
CA LYS A 354 -11.51 -21.46 -15.50
C LYS A 354 -10.34 -20.85 -14.70
N PRO A 355 -10.54 -19.71 -14.00
CA PRO A 355 -9.50 -19.13 -13.16
C PRO A 355 -8.93 -20.14 -12.17
N SER A 356 -7.60 -20.21 -12.08
CA SER A 356 -6.86 -21.09 -11.18
C SER A 356 -5.57 -20.41 -10.71
N THR A 357 -4.82 -21.09 -9.84
CA THR A 357 -3.49 -20.66 -9.40
C THR A 357 -2.37 -21.04 -10.38
N SER A 358 -2.70 -21.69 -11.50
CA SER A 358 -1.72 -22.23 -12.45
C SER A 358 -0.87 -21.13 -13.11
N ALA A 359 0.44 -21.35 -13.16
CA ALA A 359 1.37 -20.50 -13.89
C ALA A 359 1.08 -20.46 -15.41
N ASN A 360 0.37 -21.45 -15.95
CA ASN A 360 -0.06 -21.47 -17.36
C ASN A 360 -1.04 -20.35 -17.70
N GLN A 361 -1.67 -19.71 -16.71
CA GLN A 361 -2.57 -18.58 -16.90
C GLN A 361 -1.87 -17.21 -16.77
N PHE A 362 -0.58 -17.20 -16.42
CA PHE A 362 0.24 -16.00 -16.35
C PHE A 362 1.04 -15.79 -17.63
N TRP A 363 1.10 -14.53 -18.04
CA TRP A 363 1.80 -14.06 -19.23
C TRP A 363 2.73 -12.91 -18.86
N ILE A 364 3.94 -12.91 -19.40
CA ILE A 364 4.81 -11.73 -19.42
C ILE A 364 4.62 -11.04 -20.77
N ILE A 365 4.37 -9.73 -20.74
CA ILE A 365 4.19 -8.92 -21.94
C ILE A 365 5.35 -7.93 -22.02
N ALA A 366 6.14 -8.00 -23.10
CA ALA A 366 7.34 -7.20 -23.29
C ALA A 366 7.29 -6.42 -24.62
N VAL A 367 7.79 -5.18 -24.60
CA VAL A 367 7.89 -4.34 -25.80
C VAL A 367 8.88 -4.95 -26.80
N SER A 368 8.47 -5.08 -28.06
CA SER A 368 9.32 -5.56 -29.16
C SER A 368 8.77 -5.13 -30.51
N GLY A 369 9.64 -4.73 -31.44
CA GLY A 369 9.27 -4.46 -32.84
C GLY A 369 8.16 -3.42 -33.04
N GLY A 370 7.97 -2.48 -32.10
CA GLY A 370 6.89 -1.49 -32.13
C GLY A 370 5.56 -1.95 -31.49
N GLY A 371 5.45 -3.21 -31.10
CA GLY A 371 4.32 -3.78 -30.36
C GLY A 371 4.78 -4.60 -29.15
N TYR A 372 4.13 -5.75 -28.92
CA TYR A 372 4.36 -6.57 -27.74
C TYR A 372 4.52 -8.05 -28.06
N THR A 373 5.39 -8.74 -27.33
CA THR A 373 5.46 -10.21 -27.31
C THR A 373 4.69 -10.76 -26.12
N LEU A 374 4.10 -11.95 -26.27
CA LEU A 374 3.40 -12.66 -25.20
C LEU A 374 4.19 -13.93 -24.84
N TYR A 375 4.73 -13.99 -23.63
CA TYR A 375 5.44 -15.15 -23.09
C TYR A 375 4.60 -15.81 -22.00
N ASN A 376 4.32 -17.10 -22.11
CA ASN A 376 3.58 -17.81 -21.08
C ASN A 376 4.50 -18.31 -19.96
N CYS A 377 4.20 -17.94 -18.72
CA CYS A 377 5.04 -18.24 -17.57
C CYS A 377 5.10 -19.74 -17.24
N GLY A 378 4.01 -20.48 -17.44
CA GLY A 378 3.95 -21.90 -17.09
C GLY A 378 4.48 -22.82 -18.18
N ALA A 379 4.22 -22.51 -19.46
CA ALA A 379 4.75 -23.27 -20.58
C ALA A 379 6.20 -22.93 -20.93
N GLY A 380 6.68 -21.74 -20.53
CA GLY A 380 8.02 -21.27 -20.82
C GLY A 380 8.27 -20.97 -22.30
N ARG A 381 7.24 -20.53 -23.04
CA ARG A 381 7.28 -20.28 -24.49
C ARG A 381 6.54 -19.01 -24.89
N TYR A 382 6.93 -18.43 -26.01
CA TYR A 382 6.28 -17.30 -26.65
C TYR A 382 5.14 -17.74 -27.57
N LEU A 383 4.12 -16.90 -27.68
CA LEU A 383 3.09 -17.03 -28.70
C LEU A 383 3.65 -16.63 -30.07
N ALA A 384 3.50 -17.50 -31.06
CA ALA A 384 3.95 -17.30 -32.43
C ALA A 384 2.81 -17.50 -33.43
N LEU A 385 3.05 -17.15 -34.70
CA LEU A 385 2.09 -17.31 -35.78
C LEU A 385 2.74 -17.99 -36.98
N GLU A 386 2.00 -18.87 -37.62
CA GLU A 386 2.33 -19.50 -38.90
C GLU A 386 1.34 -18.99 -39.97
N LYS A 387 1.86 -18.35 -41.02
CA LYS A 387 1.06 -17.78 -42.11
C LYS A 387 0.85 -18.83 -43.21
N THR A 388 -0.39 -19.04 -43.62
CA THR A 388 -0.77 -19.78 -44.82
C THR A 388 -1.54 -18.85 -45.75
N THR A 389 -1.17 -18.82 -47.02
CA THR A 389 -1.83 -17.99 -48.04
C THR A 389 -2.47 -18.89 -49.09
N SER A 390 -3.77 -18.75 -49.32
CA SER A 390 -4.49 -19.40 -50.40
C SER A 390 -5.04 -18.37 -51.36
N THR A 391 -4.82 -18.56 -52.65
CA THR A 391 -5.32 -17.69 -53.71
C THR A 391 -6.34 -18.47 -54.53
N THR A 392 -7.59 -18.04 -54.52
CA THR A 392 -8.64 -18.62 -55.35
C THR A 392 -8.85 -17.71 -56.57
N PRO A 393 -8.75 -18.23 -57.81
CA PRO A 393 -9.14 -17.48 -59.01
C PRO A 393 -10.60 -17.02 -58.92
N GLY A 394 -10.90 -15.81 -59.40
CA GLY A 394 -12.28 -15.33 -59.45
C GLY A 394 -13.11 -16.14 -60.45
N GLN A 395 -14.42 -16.26 -60.20
CA GLN A 395 -15.36 -16.81 -61.18
C GLN A 395 -15.90 -15.67 -62.07
N PRO A 396 -16.04 -15.89 -63.39
CA PRO A 396 -16.67 -14.92 -64.29
C PRO A 396 -18.12 -14.57 -63.87
N ASP A 397 -18.56 -13.33 -64.10
CA ASP A 397 -19.98 -12.98 -64.02
C ASP A 397 -20.74 -13.65 -65.16
N THR A 398 -21.67 -14.54 -64.82
CA THR A 398 -22.47 -15.32 -65.78
C THR A 398 -23.27 -14.44 -66.74
N THR A 399 -23.67 -13.23 -66.33
CA THR A 399 -24.44 -12.31 -67.18
C THR A 399 -23.55 -11.64 -68.23
N GLN A 400 -22.29 -11.38 -67.86
CA GLN A 400 -21.30 -10.80 -68.77
C GLN A 400 -20.76 -11.85 -69.74
N ARG A 401 -20.61 -13.09 -69.27
CA ARG A 401 -20.18 -14.25 -70.06
C ARG A 401 -21.06 -14.46 -71.29
N ASP A 402 -22.37 -14.70 -71.09
CA ASP A 402 -23.27 -15.04 -72.19
C ASP A 402 -23.39 -13.87 -73.19
N LYS A 403 -23.33 -12.63 -72.69
CA LYS A 403 -23.32 -11.44 -73.55
C LYS A 403 -22.06 -11.35 -74.41
N LEU A 404 -20.88 -11.64 -73.85
CA LEU A 404 -19.62 -11.62 -74.59
C LEU A 404 -19.54 -12.75 -75.62
N ILE A 405 -20.09 -13.92 -75.32
CA ILE A 405 -20.17 -15.03 -76.29
C ILE A 405 -20.95 -14.57 -77.53
N GLU A 406 -22.14 -14.00 -77.33
CA GLU A 406 -22.97 -13.48 -78.42
C GLU A 406 -22.28 -12.34 -79.18
N GLU A 407 -21.68 -11.37 -78.49
CA GLU A 407 -20.97 -10.25 -79.12
C GLU A 407 -19.74 -10.70 -79.92
N ARG A 408 -18.93 -11.62 -79.38
CA ARG A 408 -17.73 -12.15 -80.05
C ARG A 408 -18.08 -13.04 -81.23
N TYR A 409 -19.11 -13.88 -81.09
CA TYR A 409 -19.61 -14.71 -82.17
C TYR A 409 -20.15 -13.86 -83.33
N ALA A 410 -20.99 -12.86 -83.03
CA ALA A 410 -21.51 -11.94 -84.04
C ALA A 410 -20.40 -11.11 -84.72
N ALA A 411 -19.34 -10.75 -83.98
CA ALA A 411 -18.20 -10.05 -84.56
C ALA A 411 -17.39 -10.93 -85.51
N LEU A 412 -17.21 -12.23 -85.19
CA LEU A 412 -16.58 -13.20 -86.09
C LEU A 412 -17.41 -13.41 -87.37
N ASP A 413 -18.72 -13.65 -87.22
CA ASP A 413 -19.67 -13.82 -88.34
C ASP A 413 -19.70 -12.60 -89.27
N ALA A 414 -19.62 -11.39 -88.71
CA ALA A 414 -19.57 -10.15 -89.48
C ALA A 414 -18.17 -9.80 -90.04
N GLY A 415 -17.12 -10.57 -89.74
CA GLY A 415 -15.74 -10.28 -90.13
C GLY A 415 -15.15 -9.01 -89.47
N THR A 416 -15.66 -8.66 -88.28
CA THR A 416 -15.29 -7.44 -87.53
C THR A 416 -14.62 -7.73 -86.18
N ALA A 417 -14.29 -9.00 -85.90
CA ALA A 417 -13.57 -9.40 -84.69
C ALA A 417 -12.16 -8.78 -84.63
N ASP A 418 -11.66 -8.63 -83.41
CA ASP A 418 -10.28 -8.21 -83.17
C ASP A 418 -9.29 -9.26 -83.72
N GLU A 419 -8.22 -8.81 -84.37
CA GLU A 419 -7.23 -9.66 -85.07
C GLU A 419 -6.66 -10.75 -84.15
N ALA A 420 -6.36 -10.43 -82.88
CA ALA A 420 -5.82 -11.42 -81.94
C ALA A 420 -6.85 -12.43 -81.45
N PHE A 421 -8.14 -12.05 -81.40
CA PHE A 421 -9.22 -12.98 -81.05
C PHE A 421 -9.57 -13.89 -82.24
N ALA A 422 -9.59 -13.33 -83.45
CA ALA A 422 -9.79 -14.08 -84.69
C ALA A 422 -8.70 -15.13 -84.88
N GLU A 423 -7.42 -14.78 -84.73
CA GLU A 423 -6.32 -15.75 -84.82
C GLU A 423 -6.45 -16.91 -83.83
N LYS A 424 -6.87 -16.64 -82.59
CA LYS A 424 -7.11 -17.69 -81.58
C LYS A 424 -8.29 -18.58 -81.94
N PHE A 425 -9.38 -17.98 -82.43
CA PHE A 425 -10.55 -18.71 -82.89
C PHE A 425 -10.21 -19.59 -84.09
N ASP A 426 -9.50 -19.07 -85.09
CA ASP A 426 -9.08 -19.81 -86.28
C ASP A 426 -8.17 -21.00 -85.92
N ALA A 427 -7.23 -20.80 -85.00
CA ALA A 427 -6.38 -21.88 -84.51
C ALA A 427 -7.18 -22.97 -83.78
N ALA A 428 -8.10 -22.56 -82.89
CA ALA A 428 -8.95 -23.48 -82.13
C ALA A 428 -9.93 -24.24 -83.04
N LEU A 429 -10.55 -23.55 -83.99
CA LEU A 429 -11.44 -24.12 -84.99
C LEU A 429 -10.69 -25.11 -85.88
N SER A 430 -9.52 -24.72 -86.41
CA SER A 430 -8.69 -25.59 -87.23
C SER A 430 -8.35 -26.90 -86.52
N GLN A 431 -7.91 -26.81 -85.27
CA GLN A 431 -7.62 -28.01 -84.47
C GLN A 431 -8.87 -28.85 -84.23
N ARG A 432 -10.00 -28.23 -83.89
CA ARG A 432 -11.26 -28.93 -83.62
C ARG A 432 -11.79 -29.66 -84.85
N LEU A 433 -11.63 -29.07 -86.03
CA LEU A 433 -12.01 -29.70 -87.29
C LEU A 433 -11.09 -30.88 -87.65
N ILE A 434 -9.78 -30.77 -87.38
CA ILE A 434 -8.84 -31.89 -87.54
C ILE A 434 -9.25 -33.06 -86.64
N ASP A 435 -9.49 -32.81 -85.34
CA ASP A 435 -9.89 -33.84 -84.38
C ASP A 435 -11.20 -34.52 -84.80
N LEU A 436 -12.17 -33.74 -85.33
CA LEU A 436 -13.43 -34.27 -85.84
C LEU A 436 -13.22 -35.17 -87.07
N MET A 437 -12.37 -34.78 -88.01
CA MET A 437 -12.05 -35.57 -89.19
C MET A 437 -11.29 -36.85 -88.82
N GLU A 438 -10.31 -36.77 -87.91
CA GLU A 438 -9.59 -37.94 -87.39
C GLU A 438 -10.55 -38.91 -86.72
N THR A 439 -11.39 -38.42 -85.79
CA THR A 439 -12.42 -39.23 -85.12
C THR A 439 -13.42 -39.83 -86.11
N ALA A 440 -13.81 -39.07 -87.14
CA ALA A 440 -14.71 -39.56 -88.17
C ALA A 440 -14.10 -40.69 -89.00
N PHE A 441 -12.77 -40.79 -89.08
CA PHE A 441 -12.06 -41.83 -89.83
C PHE A 441 -11.43 -42.93 -88.97
N GLU A 442 -11.30 -42.71 -87.66
CA GLU A 442 -10.68 -43.63 -86.72
C GLU A 442 -11.32 -45.03 -86.78
N ASP A 443 -10.47 -46.07 -86.82
CA ASP A 443 -10.82 -47.49 -86.87
C ASP A 443 -11.75 -47.95 -88.01
N LYS A 444 -12.03 -47.11 -89.02
CA LYS A 444 -12.88 -47.47 -90.17
C LYS A 444 -12.06 -48.06 -91.31
N SER A 445 -12.54 -49.17 -91.85
CA SER A 445 -12.02 -49.72 -93.10
C SER A 445 -12.39 -48.83 -94.30
N VAL A 446 -11.68 -48.99 -95.42
CA VAL A 446 -11.94 -48.24 -96.67
C VAL A 446 -13.39 -48.41 -97.16
N ASP A 447 -14.00 -49.60 -96.96
CA ASP A 447 -15.40 -49.87 -97.33
C ASP A 447 -16.40 -49.14 -96.41
N GLU A 448 -16.07 -49.02 -95.12
CA GLU A 448 -16.88 -48.28 -94.14
C GLU A 448 -16.77 -46.76 -94.37
N LEU A 449 -15.59 -46.26 -94.73
CA LEU A 449 -15.39 -44.87 -95.13
C LEU A 449 -16.17 -44.53 -96.41
N ALA A 450 -16.14 -45.39 -97.42
CA ALA A 450 -16.90 -45.19 -98.65
C ALA A 450 -18.42 -45.16 -98.38
N LYS A 451 -18.93 -46.05 -97.51
CA LYS A 451 -20.34 -46.04 -97.07
C LYS A 451 -20.68 -44.78 -96.29
N MET A 452 -19.79 -44.32 -95.41
CA MET A 452 -19.97 -43.09 -94.65
C MET A 452 -20.03 -41.87 -95.56
N ILE A 453 -19.05 -41.72 -96.47
CA ILE A 453 -19.01 -40.62 -97.44
C ILE A 453 -20.26 -40.65 -98.32
N ALA A 454 -20.70 -41.82 -98.80
CA ALA A 454 -21.94 -41.93 -99.57
C ALA A 454 -23.18 -41.55 -98.75
N ALA A 455 -23.26 -41.94 -97.48
CA ALA A 455 -24.35 -41.58 -96.58
C ALA A 455 -24.35 -40.08 -96.23
N ASN A 456 -23.18 -39.47 -96.04
CA ASN A 456 -23.04 -38.04 -95.79
C ASN A 456 -23.33 -37.23 -97.05
N MET A 457 -22.90 -37.69 -98.23
CA MET A 457 -23.23 -37.08 -99.52
C MET A 457 -24.75 -36.97 -99.71
N GLN A 458 -25.52 -37.96 -99.29
CA GLN A 458 -26.99 -37.92 -99.34
C GLN A 458 -27.65 -36.92 -98.38
N LYS A 459 -26.93 -36.48 -97.34
CA LYS A 459 -27.42 -35.47 -96.39
C LYS A 459 -27.18 -34.04 -96.87
N LEU A 460 -26.28 -33.85 -97.83
CA LEU A 460 -25.99 -32.55 -98.44
C LEU A 460 -27.14 -32.10 -99.34
N SER A 461 -27.27 -30.78 -99.52
CA SER A 461 -28.19 -30.20 -100.50
C SER A 461 -27.80 -30.57 -101.94
N GLU A 462 -28.75 -30.45 -102.87
CA GLU A 462 -28.49 -30.72 -104.30
C GLU A 462 -27.38 -29.82 -104.86
N GLU A 463 -27.23 -28.60 -104.34
CA GLU A 463 -26.22 -27.62 -104.73
C GLU A 463 -24.82 -28.03 -104.22
N GLU A 464 -24.70 -28.46 -102.97
CA GLU A 464 -23.44 -28.94 -102.39
C GLU A 464 -22.98 -30.26 -103.03
N GLN A 465 -23.91 -31.17 -103.31
CA GLN A 465 -23.59 -32.40 -104.05
C GLN A 465 -23.06 -32.09 -105.45
N ALA A 466 -23.59 -31.05 -106.12
CA ALA A 466 -23.11 -30.62 -107.43
C ALA A 466 -21.68 -30.04 -107.36
N LEU A 467 -21.39 -29.18 -106.36
CA LEU A 467 -20.05 -28.63 -106.12
C LEU A 467 -19.02 -29.76 -105.88
N LEU A 468 -19.36 -30.73 -105.03
CA LEU A 468 -18.48 -31.84 -104.71
C LEU A 468 -18.31 -32.82 -105.87
N ALA A 469 -19.34 -33.03 -106.69
CA ALA A 469 -19.26 -33.87 -107.88
C ALA A 469 -18.31 -33.28 -108.94
N GLU A 470 -18.15 -31.96 -108.98
CA GLU A 470 -17.16 -31.28 -109.82
C GLU A 470 -15.75 -31.37 -109.24
N VAL A 471 -15.61 -31.20 -107.92
CA VAL A 471 -14.29 -31.02 -107.28
C VAL A 471 -13.64 -32.35 -106.90
N LEU A 472 -14.36 -33.28 -106.28
CA LEU A 472 -13.79 -34.54 -105.76
C LEU A 472 -13.04 -35.38 -106.83
N PRO A 473 -13.53 -35.54 -108.07
CA PRO A 473 -12.83 -36.33 -109.10
C PRO A 473 -11.51 -35.70 -109.57
N ASN A 474 -11.33 -34.39 -109.34
CA ASN A 474 -10.16 -33.62 -109.77
C ASN A 474 -9.10 -33.47 -108.67
N LEU A 475 -9.37 -34.00 -107.47
CA LEU A 475 -8.40 -34.00 -106.37
C LEU A 475 -7.24 -34.96 -106.64
N SER A 476 -6.03 -34.46 -106.43
CA SER A 476 -4.79 -35.22 -106.56
C SER A 476 -4.66 -36.26 -105.45
N ASN A 477 -3.99 -37.37 -105.76
CA ASN A 477 -3.54 -38.35 -104.77
C ASN A 477 -2.14 -38.05 -104.21
N ASP A 478 -1.49 -37.01 -104.72
CA ASP A 478 -0.24 -36.46 -104.18
C ASP A 478 -0.57 -35.49 -103.03
N GLU A 479 0.02 -35.69 -101.86
CA GLU A 479 -0.31 -34.97 -100.63
C GLU A 479 -0.03 -33.46 -100.72
N GLU A 480 1.04 -33.05 -101.40
CA GLU A 480 1.44 -31.65 -101.52
C GLU A 480 0.53 -30.91 -102.52
N GLU A 481 0.21 -31.56 -103.65
CA GLU A 481 -0.74 -31.01 -104.61
C GLU A 481 -2.19 -31.04 -104.09
N LEU A 482 -2.58 -32.06 -103.31
CA LEU A 482 -3.89 -32.15 -102.65
C LEU A 482 -4.07 -31.01 -101.65
N ALA A 483 -3.06 -30.74 -100.81
CA ALA A 483 -3.11 -29.64 -99.85
C ALA A 483 -3.26 -28.28 -100.55
N LYS A 484 -2.59 -28.10 -101.69
CA LYS A 484 -2.68 -26.88 -102.50
C LYS A 484 -4.06 -26.72 -103.16
N GLN A 485 -4.61 -27.81 -103.71
CA GLN A 485 -5.95 -27.83 -104.28
C GLN A 485 -7.03 -27.56 -103.23
N LEU A 486 -6.89 -28.14 -102.03
CA LEU A 486 -7.79 -27.88 -100.90
C LEU A 486 -7.72 -26.43 -100.42
N ALA A 487 -6.53 -25.81 -100.44
CA ALA A 487 -6.35 -24.41 -100.06
C ALA A 487 -6.90 -23.40 -101.09
N GLU A 488 -7.09 -23.79 -102.34
CA GLU A 488 -7.64 -22.95 -103.42
C GLU A 488 -9.18 -23.05 -103.56
N LEU A 489 -9.83 -23.90 -102.77
CA LEU A 489 -11.28 -24.06 -102.78
C LEU A 489 -11.98 -22.78 -102.32
N ASP A 490 -13.11 -22.48 -102.96
CA ASP A 490 -14.00 -21.45 -102.44
C ASP A 490 -14.66 -21.90 -101.13
N GLU A 491 -15.21 -20.93 -100.40
CA GLU A 491 -15.80 -21.14 -99.08
C GLU A 491 -16.96 -22.15 -99.11
N ALA A 492 -17.81 -22.07 -100.14
CA ALA A 492 -18.97 -22.94 -100.30
C ALA A 492 -18.55 -24.41 -100.54
N THR A 493 -17.52 -24.62 -101.36
CA THR A 493 -16.97 -25.95 -101.65
C THR A 493 -16.22 -26.52 -100.46
N SER A 494 -15.47 -25.67 -99.74
CA SER A 494 -14.76 -26.05 -98.51
C SER A 494 -15.73 -26.50 -97.42
N LEU A 495 -16.82 -25.75 -97.22
CA LEU A 495 -17.89 -26.09 -96.28
C LEU A 495 -18.60 -27.40 -96.68
N ALA A 496 -18.89 -27.59 -97.97
CA ALA A 496 -19.47 -28.83 -98.48
C ALA A 496 -18.54 -30.04 -98.24
N MET A 497 -17.23 -29.88 -98.43
CA MET A 497 -16.25 -30.93 -98.11
C MET A 497 -16.21 -31.23 -96.63
N LEU A 498 -16.24 -30.20 -95.79
CA LEU A 498 -16.21 -30.35 -94.34
C LEU A 498 -17.42 -31.16 -93.86
N LYS A 499 -18.62 -30.83 -94.33
CA LYS A 499 -19.85 -31.59 -94.05
C LYS A 499 -19.79 -33.02 -94.57
N LEU A 500 -19.21 -33.24 -95.74
CA LEU A 500 -19.03 -34.57 -96.30
C LEU A 500 -18.17 -35.46 -95.38
N PHE A 501 -17.03 -34.94 -94.93
CA PHE A 501 -16.06 -35.70 -94.15
C PHE A 501 -16.47 -35.88 -92.69
N THR A 502 -17.09 -34.86 -92.08
CA THR A 502 -17.51 -34.90 -90.68
C THR A 502 -18.93 -35.47 -90.49
N GLY A 503 -19.76 -35.42 -91.55
CA GLY A 503 -21.19 -35.78 -91.50
C GLY A 503 -22.07 -34.81 -90.73
N LYS A 504 -21.55 -33.62 -90.42
CA LYS A 504 -22.21 -32.55 -89.66
C LYS A 504 -23.12 -31.70 -90.56
N THR A 505 -24.20 -31.16 -89.99
CA THR A 505 -25.03 -30.14 -90.64
C THR A 505 -24.48 -28.73 -90.41
N ASP A 506 -25.02 -27.73 -91.12
CA ASP A 506 -24.70 -26.31 -90.86
C ASP A 506 -24.94 -25.93 -89.40
N GLU A 507 -26.07 -26.36 -88.83
CA GLU A 507 -26.41 -26.04 -87.44
C GLU A 507 -25.44 -26.67 -86.45
N GLU A 508 -24.91 -27.85 -86.75
CA GLU A 508 -23.93 -28.51 -85.89
C GLU A 508 -22.54 -27.86 -85.98
N LEU A 509 -22.17 -27.31 -87.14
CA LEU A 509 -20.91 -26.57 -87.32
C LEU A 509 -21.00 -25.16 -86.72
N ASP A 510 -22.13 -24.47 -86.86
CA ASP A 510 -22.43 -23.19 -86.18
C ASP A 510 -22.41 -23.35 -84.65
N ALA A 511 -22.99 -24.44 -84.13
CA ALA A 511 -22.94 -24.75 -82.71
C ALA A 511 -21.50 -25.01 -82.21
N LEU A 512 -20.66 -25.67 -83.01
CA LEU A 512 -19.25 -25.90 -82.70
C LEU A 512 -18.47 -24.59 -82.63
N ALA A 513 -18.71 -23.68 -83.57
CA ALA A 513 -18.09 -22.37 -83.58
C ALA A 513 -18.51 -21.55 -82.33
N LYS A 514 -19.80 -21.58 -81.94
CA LYS A 514 -20.27 -20.97 -80.69
C LYS A 514 -19.64 -21.59 -79.44
N GLU A 515 -19.42 -22.91 -79.42
CA GLU A 515 -18.74 -23.61 -78.34
C GLU A 515 -17.29 -23.12 -78.19
N ILE A 516 -16.55 -23.01 -79.29
CA ILE A 516 -15.16 -22.50 -79.29
C ILE A 516 -15.12 -21.03 -78.81
N VAL A 517 -16.05 -20.19 -79.28
CA VAL A 517 -16.15 -18.81 -78.77
C VAL A 517 -16.45 -18.79 -77.28
N ALA A 518 -17.31 -19.69 -76.79
CA ALA A 518 -17.58 -19.82 -75.36
C ALA A 518 -16.34 -20.20 -74.56
N GLU A 519 -15.53 -21.15 -75.05
CA GLU A 519 -14.27 -21.55 -74.42
C GLU A 519 -13.26 -20.39 -74.38
N LEU A 520 -13.09 -19.67 -75.49
CA LEU A 520 -12.16 -18.53 -75.56
C LEU A 520 -12.61 -17.33 -74.70
N VAL A 521 -13.93 -17.09 -74.62
CA VAL A 521 -14.50 -16.08 -73.71
C VAL A 521 -14.31 -16.50 -72.25
N ASP A 522 -14.42 -17.79 -71.94
CA ASP A 522 -14.12 -18.31 -70.61
C ASP A 522 -12.65 -18.12 -70.22
N GLU A 523 -11.71 -18.33 -71.16
CA GLU A 523 -10.29 -18.03 -70.96
C GLU A 523 -10.03 -16.54 -70.72
N GLU A 524 -10.64 -15.66 -71.53
CA GLU A 524 -10.53 -14.20 -71.40
C GLU A 524 -11.05 -13.71 -70.04
N LEU A 525 -12.21 -14.20 -69.62
CA LEU A 525 -12.83 -13.85 -68.34
C LEU A 525 -12.07 -14.41 -67.14
N ALA A 526 -11.52 -15.63 -67.24
CA ALA A 526 -10.69 -16.21 -66.19
C ALA A 526 -9.40 -15.40 -65.95
N ALA A 527 -8.79 -14.85 -67.01
CA ALA A 527 -7.62 -14.00 -66.90
C ALA A 527 -7.91 -12.61 -66.29
N ALA A 528 -9.13 -12.10 -66.46
CA ALA A 528 -9.55 -10.78 -65.97
C ALA A 528 -10.17 -10.79 -64.56
N ALA A 529 -10.57 -11.95 -64.04
CA ALA A 529 -11.29 -12.06 -62.77
C ALA A 529 -10.37 -11.77 -61.56
N PRO A 530 -10.78 -10.91 -60.61
CA PRO A 530 -9.97 -10.60 -59.44
C PRO A 530 -9.79 -11.85 -58.56
N SER A 531 -8.54 -12.27 -58.36
CA SER A 531 -8.22 -13.36 -57.44
C SER A 531 -8.47 -12.95 -56.00
N THR A 532 -9.09 -13.82 -55.20
CA THR A 532 -9.22 -13.58 -53.76
C THR A 532 -8.06 -14.24 -53.04
N THR A 533 -7.19 -13.44 -52.42
CA THR A 533 -6.11 -13.95 -51.56
C THR A 533 -6.59 -13.96 -50.11
N VAL A 534 -6.59 -15.14 -49.49
CA VAL A 534 -6.95 -15.33 -48.08
C VAL A 534 -5.71 -15.70 -47.29
N ASN A 535 -5.35 -14.85 -46.33
CA ASN A 535 -4.31 -15.16 -45.35
C ASN A 535 -4.96 -15.80 -44.12
N THR A 536 -4.42 -16.95 -43.69
CA THR A 536 -4.75 -17.59 -42.41
C THR A 536 -3.52 -17.58 -41.52
N TYR A 537 -3.68 -17.14 -40.28
CA TYR A 537 -2.61 -17.11 -39.29
C TYR A 537 -2.90 -18.12 -38.19
N LYS A 538 -2.22 -19.25 -38.21
CA LYS A 538 -2.34 -20.27 -37.17
C LYS A 538 -1.51 -19.89 -35.96
N ILE A 539 -2.10 -20.02 -34.77
CA ILE A 539 -1.42 -19.77 -33.50
C ILE A 539 -0.51 -20.96 -33.18
N THR A 540 0.75 -20.66 -32.88
CA THR A 540 1.79 -21.65 -32.54
C THR A 540 2.62 -21.16 -31.35
N LEU A 541 3.66 -21.91 -30.98
CA LEU A 541 4.56 -21.59 -29.87
C LEU A 541 6.01 -21.66 -30.32
N THR A 542 6.84 -20.77 -29.77
CA THR A 542 8.30 -20.77 -29.98
C THR A 542 9.03 -20.55 -28.67
N ASP A 543 10.22 -21.12 -28.53
CA ASP A 543 11.17 -20.86 -27.45
C ASP A 543 12.06 -19.63 -27.73
N LYS A 544 12.08 -19.13 -28.97
CA LYS A 544 12.91 -18.00 -29.40
C LYS A 544 12.10 -16.71 -29.43
N ALA A 545 12.53 -15.72 -28.64
CA ALA A 545 11.90 -14.40 -28.62
C ALA A 545 11.89 -13.69 -30.00
N ALA A 546 12.89 -13.95 -30.85
CA ALA A 546 12.98 -13.37 -32.19
C ALA A 546 11.89 -13.86 -33.16
N ASP A 547 11.37 -15.07 -32.93
CA ASP A 547 10.33 -15.69 -33.77
C ASP A 547 8.92 -15.46 -33.19
N ALA A 548 8.83 -14.75 -32.06
CA ALA A 548 7.56 -14.46 -31.39
C ALA A 548 6.71 -13.51 -32.23
N ALA A 549 5.40 -13.75 -32.24
CA ALA A 549 4.48 -12.84 -32.88
C ALA A 549 4.43 -11.52 -32.10
N ILE A 550 4.41 -10.41 -32.85
CA ILE A 550 4.26 -9.07 -32.29
C ILE A 550 2.78 -8.69 -32.31
N TRP A 551 2.28 -8.22 -31.17
CA TRP A 551 0.89 -7.89 -30.93
C TRP A 551 0.71 -6.39 -30.72
N ALA A 552 -0.42 -5.85 -31.16
CA ALA A 552 -0.87 -4.49 -30.86
C ALA A 552 -2.10 -4.55 -29.93
N GLN A 553 -2.06 -3.78 -28.85
CA GLN A 553 -3.23 -3.60 -27.99
C GLN A 553 -4.15 -2.54 -28.59
N GLN A 554 -5.42 -2.88 -28.79
CA GLN A 554 -6.45 -1.95 -29.24
C GLN A 554 -7.56 -1.83 -28.18
N GLY A 555 -7.88 -0.61 -27.75
CA GLY A 555 -8.99 -0.39 -26.82
C GLY A 555 -10.33 -0.82 -27.44
N LEU A 556 -11.29 -1.23 -26.60
CA LEU A 556 -12.65 -1.47 -27.09
C LEU A 556 -13.37 -0.14 -27.32
N PRO A 557 -14.25 -0.06 -28.33
CA PRO A 557 -15.05 1.13 -28.56
C PRO A 557 -16.11 1.32 -27.46
N GLY A 558 -16.58 2.56 -27.31
CA GLY A 558 -17.69 2.89 -26.41
C GLY A 558 -17.38 2.68 -24.93
N LYS A 559 -18.44 2.52 -24.13
CA LYS A 559 -18.37 2.23 -22.68
C LYS A 559 -17.55 0.97 -22.35
N ASP A 560 -17.51 -0.02 -23.23
CA ASP A 560 -16.88 -1.31 -22.96
C ASP A 560 -15.36 -1.27 -22.89
N GLY A 561 -14.71 -0.19 -23.36
CA GLY A 561 -13.27 0.02 -23.20
C GLY A 561 -12.85 0.47 -21.78
N TRP A 562 -13.81 0.87 -20.96
CA TRP A 562 -13.56 1.50 -19.67
C TRP A 562 -13.68 0.53 -18.51
N THR A 563 -12.89 0.75 -17.47
CA THR A 563 -13.00 0.04 -16.19
C THR A 563 -13.32 1.02 -15.08
N LEU A 564 -14.26 0.64 -14.21
CA LEU A 564 -14.63 1.33 -12.99
C LEU A 564 -14.33 0.40 -11.82
N SER A 565 -13.58 0.86 -10.82
CA SER A 565 -13.17 0.03 -9.68
C SER A 565 -13.30 0.78 -8.37
N GLY A 566 -13.76 0.10 -7.31
CA GLY A 566 -13.85 0.65 -5.96
C GLY A 566 -14.81 1.84 -5.83
N LEU A 567 -15.89 1.86 -6.61
CA LEU A 567 -16.85 2.96 -6.58
C LEU A 567 -17.58 3.05 -5.24
N PHE A 568 -17.60 4.24 -4.65
CA PHE A 568 -18.45 4.57 -3.50
C PHE A 568 -19.01 5.97 -3.74
N TYR A 569 -20.34 6.08 -3.82
CA TYR A 569 -21.04 7.31 -4.19
C TYR A 569 -22.51 7.26 -3.74
N PRO A 570 -23.25 8.38 -3.75
CA PRO A 570 -24.68 8.40 -3.42
C PRO A 570 -25.52 7.41 -4.22
N GLY A 571 -26.22 6.50 -3.52
CA GLY A 571 -27.07 5.50 -4.16
C GLY A 571 -26.32 4.37 -4.86
N CYS A 572 -25.02 4.19 -4.58
CA CYS A 572 -24.31 3.00 -5.03
C CYS A 572 -24.94 1.72 -4.47
N THR A 573 -24.76 0.61 -5.18
CA THR A 573 -25.15 -0.69 -4.65
C THR A 573 -24.11 -1.11 -3.64
N ASP A 574 -24.52 -1.15 -2.37
CA ASP A 574 -23.66 -1.52 -1.26
C ASP A 574 -24.25 -2.71 -0.49
N SER A 575 -23.38 -3.46 0.19
CA SER A 575 -23.72 -4.69 0.90
C SER A 575 -23.07 -4.73 2.27
N ASP A 576 -23.75 -5.37 3.21
CA ASP A 576 -23.24 -5.62 4.55
C ASP A 576 -22.30 -6.82 4.68
N ALA A 577 -21.91 -7.41 3.54
CA ALA A 577 -21.06 -8.58 3.43
C ALA A 577 -21.63 -9.87 4.07
N ILE A 578 -22.93 -9.91 4.35
CA ILE A 578 -23.66 -11.12 4.76
C ILE A 578 -24.91 -11.39 3.90
N GLY A 579 -25.01 -10.74 2.74
CA GLY A 579 -26.11 -10.89 1.78
C GLY A 579 -27.22 -9.85 1.92
N GLY A 580 -27.11 -8.92 2.88
CA GLY A 580 -27.99 -7.76 3.00
C GLY A 580 -27.51 -6.60 2.11
N LYS A 581 -28.48 -5.78 1.69
CA LYS A 581 -28.23 -4.53 0.95
C LYS A 581 -28.13 -3.37 1.94
N ILE A 582 -27.15 -2.50 1.74
CA ILE A 582 -27.04 -1.23 2.45
C ILE A 582 -27.72 -0.14 1.60
N THR A 583 -28.53 0.68 2.26
CA THR A 583 -29.17 1.86 1.65
C THR A 583 -28.63 3.11 2.31
N HIS A 584 -27.94 3.94 1.53
CA HIS A 584 -27.45 5.23 1.99
C HIS A 584 -28.60 6.24 2.09
N ASN A 585 -28.66 6.99 3.19
CA ASN A 585 -29.74 7.94 3.45
C ASN A 585 -29.19 9.36 3.44
N LEU A 586 -29.42 10.08 2.35
CA LEU A 586 -29.11 11.50 2.25
C LEU A 586 -30.32 12.32 2.66
N THR A 587 -30.10 13.40 3.39
CA THR A 587 -31.16 14.33 3.80
C THR A 587 -30.71 15.76 3.56
N GLU A 588 -31.65 16.65 3.25
CA GLU A 588 -31.36 18.04 2.92
C GLU A 588 -30.66 18.77 4.07
N GLY A 589 -29.54 19.42 3.75
CA GLY A 589 -28.77 20.22 4.72
C GLY A 589 -27.76 19.43 5.53
N ASN A 590 -27.63 18.12 5.31
CA ASN A 590 -26.57 17.29 5.90
C ASN A 590 -25.26 17.34 5.10
N SER A 591 -24.20 16.80 5.69
CA SER A 591 -22.85 16.75 5.14
C SER A 591 -22.77 16.06 3.77
N SER A 592 -21.73 16.37 2.98
CA SER A 592 -21.50 15.74 1.68
C SER A 592 -21.32 14.23 1.80
N PHE A 593 -21.47 13.52 0.68
CA PHE A 593 -21.21 12.08 0.58
C PHE A 593 -19.92 11.89 -0.23
N PRO A 594 -18.99 11.02 0.22
CA PRO A 594 -17.71 10.85 -0.46
C PRO A 594 -17.88 10.19 -1.83
N LEU A 595 -17.18 10.71 -2.82
CA LEU A 595 -17.02 10.14 -4.15
C LEU A 595 -15.66 9.44 -4.24
N ARG A 596 -15.67 8.10 -4.23
CA ARG A 596 -14.48 7.25 -4.37
C ARG A 596 -14.54 6.40 -5.62
N GLY A 597 -13.37 5.98 -6.08
CA GLY A 597 -13.18 4.99 -7.12
C GLY A 597 -12.18 5.41 -8.17
N VAL A 598 -11.74 4.45 -8.97
CA VAL A 598 -10.79 4.67 -10.06
C VAL A 598 -11.47 4.37 -11.39
N ILE A 599 -11.27 5.27 -12.35
CA ILE A 599 -11.60 5.06 -13.77
C ILE A 599 -10.30 4.72 -14.49
N SER A 600 -10.29 3.69 -15.33
CA SER A 600 -9.14 3.39 -16.19
C SER A 600 -9.53 3.04 -17.62
N HIS A 601 -8.60 3.32 -18.54
CA HIS A 601 -8.72 2.99 -19.96
C HIS A 601 -7.32 2.75 -20.56
N PRO A 602 -7.07 1.62 -21.27
CA PRO A 602 -5.72 1.28 -21.75
C PRO A 602 -5.08 2.31 -22.69
N LYS A 603 -5.91 3.09 -23.40
CA LYS A 603 -5.49 4.15 -24.33
C LYS A 603 -5.40 5.55 -23.72
N GLY A 604 -5.68 5.70 -22.42
CA GLY A 604 -5.57 6.98 -21.74
C GLY A 604 -6.87 7.78 -21.66
N LEU A 605 -6.89 8.72 -20.70
CA LEU A 605 -8.00 9.62 -20.40
C LEU A 605 -7.62 11.06 -20.71
N LYS A 606 -8.56 11.81 -21.29
CA LYS A 606 -8.46 13.25 -21.53
C LYS A 606 -9.15 14.07 -20.45
N SER A 607 -10.34 13.63 -20.02
CA SER A 607 -11.11 14.31 -18.99
C SER A 607 -12.10 13.38 -18.32
N VAL A 608 -12.44 13.67 -17.07
CA VAL A 608 -13.52 13.02 -16.32
C VAL A 608 -14.49 14.08 -15.83
N THR A 609 -15.78 13.81 -15.96
CA THR A 609 -16.88 14.70 -15.55
C THR A 609 -17.84 13.94 -14.64
N VAL A 610 -18.21 14.57 -13.53
CA VAL A 610 -19.24 14.10 -12.61
C VAL A 610 -20.36 15.12 -12.59
N GLU A 611 -21.55 14.67 -12.93
CA GLU A 611 -22.75 15.48 -13.02
C GLU A 611 -23.84 14.90 -12.12
N VAL A 612 -24.57 15.77 -11.43
CA VAL A 612 -25.81 15.41 -10.73
C VAL A 612 -26.92 16.25 -11.33
N SER A 613 -27.88 15.60 -11.95
CA SER A 613 -29.09 16.21 -12.51
C SER A 613 -30.32 15.78 -11.69
N GLY A 614 -31.34 16.64 -11.61
CA GLY A 614 -32.56 16.39 -10.86
C GLY A 614 -33.71 17.26 -11.36
N ASN A 615 -34.90 17.03 -10.82
CA ASN A 615 -36.11 17.82 -11.12
C ASN A 615 -36.24 19.09 -10.26
N THR A 616 -35.25 19.37 -9.41
CA THR A 616 -35.18 20.55 -8.55
C THR A 616 -34.19 21.57 -9.12
N SER A 617 -34.17 22.79 -8.57
CA SER A 617 -33.28 23.87 -9.03
C SER A 617 -31.80 23.67 -8.66
N THR A 618 -31.46 22.69 -7.80
CA THR A 618 -30.10 22.53 -7.28
C THR A 618 -29.42 21.32 -7.90
N THR A 619 -28.53 21.55 -8.85
CA THR A 619 -27.74 20.54 -9.58
C THR A 619 -26.28 20.99 -9.69
N PHE A 620 -25.36 20.10 -10.08
CA PHE A 620 -23.98 20.48 -10.33
C PHE A 620 -23.32 19.63 -11.41
N SER A 621 -22.27 20.18 -12.03
CA SER A 621 -21.36 19.46 -12.92
C SER A 621 -19.93 19.89 -12.64
N VAL A 622 -19.04 18.94 -12.40
CA VAL A 622 -17.62 19.17 -12.13
C VAL A 622 -16.78 18.31 -13.06
N SER A 623 -15.68 18.87 -13.54
CA SER A 623 -14.80 18.19 -14.50
C SER A 623 -13.33 18.41 -14.17
N ALA A 624 -12.49 17.43 -14.48
CA ALA A 624 -11.04 17.51 -14.40
C ALA A 624 -10.42 17.04 -15.72
N ASN A 625 -9.35 17.73 -16.12
CA ASN A 625 -8.48 17.25 -17.19
C ASN A 625 -7.59 16.14 -16.64
N CYS A 626 -7.32 15.14 -17.49
CA CYS A 626 -6.57 13.95 -17.13
C CYS A 626 -5.35 13.81 -18.04
N SER A 627 -4.29 13.23 -17.49
CA SER A 627 -3.11 12.81 -18.24
C SER A 627 -2.64 11.48 -17.66
N GLY A 628 -2.94 10.37 -18.35
CA GLY A 628 -2.64 9.03 -17.86
C GLY A 628 -3.67 7.99 -18.30
N THR A 629 -3.50 6.75 -17.86
CA THR A 629 -4.37 5.60 -18.15
C THR A 629 -5.38 5.29 -17.06
N TRP A 630 -5.36 6.05 -15.96
CA TRP A 630 -6.33 5.98 -14.88
C TRP A 630 -6.57 7.35 -14.23
N PHE A 631 -7.64 7.48 -13.45
CA PHE A 631 -8.03 8.69 -12.73
C PHE A 631 -8.71 8.36 -11.40
N ASP A 632 -8.27 8.99 -10.31
CA ASP A 632 -8.90 8.92 -8.98
C ASP A 632 -10.04 9.93 -8.86
N LEU A 633 -11.27 9.42 -8.70
CA LEU A 633 -12.47 10.22 -8.54
C LEU A 633 -12.45 11.15 -7.32
N TRP A 634 -11.65 10.84 -6.30
CA TRP A 634 -11.51 11.70 -5.13
C TRP A 634 -10.98 13.11 -5.49
N THR A 635 -10.23 13.23 -6.59
CA THR A 635 -9.78 14.53 -7.13
C THR A 635 -10.94 15.49 -7.42
N LEU A 636 -12.15 14.96 -7.67
CA LEU A 636 -13.37 15.74 -7.90
C LEU A 636 -14.25 15.88 -6.65
N ASP A 637 -14.05 15.06 -5.62
CA ASP A 637 -14.95 14.95 -4.45
C ASP A 637 -15.21 16.31 -3.78
N GLY A 638 -14.15 17.05 -3.44
CA GLY A 638 -14.28 18.36 -2.78
C GLY A 638 -15.01 19.42 -3.61
N ARG A 639 -15.20 19.19 -4.91
CA ARG A 639 -15.97 20.07 -5.81
C ARG A 639 -17.41 19.57 -6.00
N CYS A 640 -17.70 18.30 -5.70
CA CYS A 640 -19.05 17.74 -5.73
C CYS A 640 -19.86 18.29 -4.55
N THR A 641 -20.86 19.13 -4.83
CA THR A 641 -21.66 19.79 -3.79
C THR A 641 -22.90 18.97 -3.41
N PHE A 642 -22.73 17.68 -3.08
CA PHE A 642 -23.85 16.82 -2.65
C PHE A 642 -24.59 17.40 -1.44
N SER A 643 -23.87 18.04 -0.52
CA SER A 643 -24.44 18.70 0.67
C SER A 643 -25.36 19.88 0.37
N LYS A 644 -25.37 20.40 -0.87
CA LYS A 644 -26.23 21.52 -1.28
C LYS A 644 -27.54 21.06 -1.91
N LEU A 645 -27.69 19.77 -2.19
CA LEU A 645 -28.89 19.24 -2.84
C LEU A 645 -30.11 19.40 -1.91
N ALA A 646 -31.19 19.94 -2.45
CA ALA A 646 -32.48 20.00 -1.77
C ALA A 646 -33.13 18.61 -1.71
N GLN A 647 -34.14 18.42 -0.86
CA GLN A 647 -34.96 17.22 -0.89
C GLN A 647 -35.48 16.95 -2.31
N GLY A 648 -35.30 15.74 -2.83
CA GLY A 648 -35.66 15.42 -4.21
C GLY A 648 -35.07 14.11 -4.74
N SER A 649 -35.32 13.85 -6.02
CA SER A 649 -34.76 12.72 -6.76
C SER A 649 -33.72 13.21 -7.76
N TYR A 650 -32.58 12.54 -7.81
CA TYR A 650 -31.43 12.94 -8.61
C TYR A 650 -30.84 11.73 -9.35
N THR A 651 -30.07 12.02 -10.39
CA THR A 651 -29.25 11.05 -11.12
C THR A 651 -27.81 11.52 -11.11
N LEU A 652 -26.91 10.71 -10.54
CA LEU A 652 -25.47 10.89 -10.66
C LEU A 652 -24.99 10.26 -11.97
N THR A 653 -24.26 11.03 -12.76
CA THR A 653 -23.67 10.59 -14.03
C THR A 653 -22.17 10.82 -14.01
N ILE A 654 -21.39 9.78 -14.31
CA ILE A 654 -19.94 9.86 -14.50
C ILE A 654 -19.64 9.64 -15.97
N ARG A 655 -18.95 10.61 -16.57
CA ARG A 655 -18.46 10.55 -17.95
C ARG A 655 -16.95 10.58 -17.98
N ALA A 656 -16.37 9.90 -18.96
CA ALA A 656 -14.95 10.02 -19.25
C ALA A 656 -14.72 10.18 -20.75
N THR A 657 -13.71 10.95 -21.09
CA THR A 657 -13.32 11.22 -22.48
C THR A 657 -11.99 10.52 -22.77
N ASN A 658 -11.95 9.72 -23.83
CA ASN A 658 -10.76 8.98 -24.23
C ASN A 658 -9.69 9.93 -24.79
N ALA A 659 -8.42 9.67 -24.48
CA ALA A 659 -7.30 10.51 -24.91
C ALA A 659 -6.98 10.43 -26.41
N VAL A 660 -7.34 9.33 -27.08
CA VAL A 660 -6.98 9.04 -28.48
C VAL A 660 -8.07 9.52 -29.44
N ASP A 661 -9.31 9.07 -29.27
CA ASP A 661 -10.40 9.38 -30.22
C ASP A 661 -11.27 10.58 -29.82
N ASN A 662 -11.00 11.18 -28.64
CA ASN A 662 -11.75 12.30 -28.06
C ASN A 662 -13.25 12.04 -27.83
N LYS A 663 -13.71 10.78 -27.84
CA LYS A 663 -15.10 10.45 -27.55
C LYS A 663 -15.36 10.42 -26.05
N SER A 664 -16.51 10.96 -25.66
CA SER A 664 -16.98 11.02 -24.27
C SER A 664 -18.10 10.01 -24.05
N GLU A 665 -17.91 9.12 -23.07
CA GLU A 665 -18.83 8.01 -22.79
C GLU A 665 -19.45 8.16 -21.40
N VAL A 666 -20.73 7.78 -21.25
CA VAL A 666 -21.38 7.66 -19.94
C VAL A 666 -21.00 6.31 -19.33
N LEU A 667 -20.14 6.35 -18.30
CA LEU A 667 -19.65 5.14 -17.65
C LEU A 667 -20.61 4.65 -16.57
N LEU A 668 -21.19 5.60 -15.83
CA LEU A 668 -22.16 5.37 -14.76
C LEU A 668 -23.32 6.38 -14.90
N SER A 669 -24.55 5.90 -14.74
CA SER A 669 -25.73 6.72 -14.50
C SER A 669 -26.57 6.02 -13.45
N SER A 670 -26.67 6.63 -12.26
CA SER A 670 -27.25 5.99 -11.07
C SER A 670 -28.23 6.94 -10.38
N PRO A 671 -29.49 6.52 -10.15
CA PRO A 671 -30.44 7.32 -9.41
C PRO A 671 -30.14 7.30 -7.91
N PHE A 672 -30.46 8.39 -7.21
CA PHE A 672 -30.48 8.46 -5.75
C PHE A 672 -31.49 9.51 -5.28
N THR A 673 -31.83 9.47 -3.99
CA THR A 673 -32.77 10.41 -3.38
C THR A 673 -32.11 11.18 -2.24
N VAL A 674 -32.56 12.42 -2.06
CA VAL A 674 -32.30 13.23 -0.87
C VAL A 674 -33.64 13.39 -0.15
N GLY A 675 -33.72 12.85 1.06
CA GLY A 675 -34.88 12.96 1.94
C GLY A 675 -35.02 14.33 2.58
N ALA A 676 -36.13 14.52 3.30
CA ALA A 676 -36.38 15.72 4.07
C ALA A 676 -35.29 15.95 5.12
N ARG A 677 -35.04 17.22 5.46
CA ARG A 677 -34.14 17.58 6.56
C ARG A 677 -34.54 16.86 7.85
N ASP A 678 -33.54 16.33 8.56
CA ASP A 678 -33.76 15.67 9.85
C ASP A 678 -34.35 16.67 10.88
N SER A 679 -35.53 16.36 11.43
CA SER A 679 -36.20 17.19 12.42
C SER A 679 -35.51 17.04 13.78
N GLY A 680 -34.66 17.99 14.18
CA GLY A 680 -34.02 18.02 15.50
C GLY A 680 -32.52 18.36 15.52
N THR A 681 -31.87 18.51 14.37
CA THR A 681 -30.44 18.85 14.31
C THR A 681 -30.22 20.36 14.33
N THR A 682 -29.42 20.85 15.28
CA THR A 682 -28.94 22.24 15.27
C THR A 682 -28.04 22.47 14.05
N PRO A 683 -28.17 23.60 13.30
CA PRO A 683 -27.45 23.84 12.04
C PRO A 683 -25.90 23.83 12.09
N GLY A 684 -25.29 23.69 13.28
CA GLY A 684 -23.85 23.88 13.49
C GLY A 684 -22.96 22.64 13.29
N LEU A 685 -23.50 21.42 13.34
CA LEU A 685 -22.72 20.16 13.33
C LEU A 685 -22.93 19.31 12.07
N ALA A 686 -23.59 19.86 11.05
CA ALA A 686 -24.01 19.18 9.81
C ALA A 686 -22.88 18.91 8.80
N LYS A 687 -21.61 18.87 9.22
CA LYS A 687 -20.42 18.77 8.33
C LYS A 687 -19.54 17.55 8.57
N GLU A 688 -19.99 16.58 9.36
CA GLU A 688 -19.12 15.53 9.91
C GLU A 688 -17.94 16.13 10.68
N GLU A 689 -18.25 17.22 11.38
CA GLU A 689 -17.35 17.92 12.26
C GLU A 689 -17.87 17.69 13.68
N TYR A 690 -17.01 17.15 14.55
CA TYR A 690 -17.33 16.74 15.90
C TYR A 690 -16.55 17.58 16.91
N THR A 691 -17.28 18.12 17.86
CA THR A 691 -16.76 18.95 18.93
C THR A 691 -16.28 18.04 20.06
N VAL A 692 -14.97 18.02 20.28
CA VAL A 692 -14.35 17.26 21.36
C VAL A 692 -13.93 18.22 22.47
N THR A 693 -14.44 17.99 23.67
CA THR A 693 -14.07 18.76 24.86
C THR A 693 -13.09 17.98 25.71
N PHE A 694 -11.86 18.48 25.81
CA PHE A 694 -10.83 17.97 26.70
C PHE A 694 -10.98 18.61 28.08
N VAL A 695 -11.15 17.79 29.11
CA VAL A 695 -11.34 18.21 30.50
C VAL A 695 -10.13 17.81 31.33
N ASN A 696 -9.45 18.78 31.93
CA ASN A 696 -8.40 18.56 32.93
C ASN A 696 -8.74 19.34 34.20
N GLY A 697 -9.31 18.64 35.20
CA GLY A 697 -9.87 19.28 36.38
C GLY A 697 -10.96 20.29 36.01
N SER A 698 -10.78 21.55 36.39
CA SER A 698 -11.68 22.65 36.01
C SER A 698 -11.42 23.23 34.61
N THR A 699 -10.29 22.90 33.99
CA THR A 699 -9.92 23.42 32.67
C THR A 699 -10.63 22.64 31.58
N LYS A 700 -11.26 23.35 30.64
CA LYS A 700 -11.89 22.78 29.46
C LYS A 700 -11.31 23.39 28.20
N THR A 701 -10.87 22.55 27.26
CA THR A 701 -10.40 22.96 25.94
C THR A 701 -11.22 22.23 24.88
N THR A 702 -11.75 22.96 23.92
CA THR A 702 -12.59 22.36 22.87
C THR A 702 -11.86 22.43 21.53
N LYS A 703 -11.93 21.35 20.74
CA LYS A 703 -11.40 21.27 19.39
C LYS A 703 -12.39 20.60 18.46
N LEU A 704 -12.43 21.04 17.21
CA LEU A 704 -13.26 20.48 16.17
C LEU A 704 -12.46 19.46 15.35
N TYR A 705 -13.06 18.31 15.07
CA TYR A 705 -12.45 17.21 14.33
C TYR A 705 -13.34 16.77 13.18
N LYS A 706 -12.76 16.28 12.08
CA LYS A 706 -13.54 15.74 10.95
C LYS A 706 -13.67 14.22 11.05
N LEU A 707 -14.71 13.65 10.44
CA LEU A 707 -14.83 12.19 10.30
C LEU A 707 -13.56 11.57 9.71
N GLY A 708 -13.17 10.42 10.26
CA GLY A 708 -11.99 9.68 9.81
C GLY A 708 -10.68 10.29 10.28
N THR A 709 -10.68 11.40 11.02
CA THR A 709 -9.46 11.95 11.62
C THR A 709 -9.10 11.26 12.93
N THR A 710 -7.81 11.31 13.29
CA THR A 710 -7.34 10.94 14.63
C THR A 710 -7.27 12.19 15.51
N TYR A 711 -7.19 12.01 16.84
CA TYR A 711 -7.09 13.17 17.75
C TYR A 711 -5.82 14.00 17.51
N GLY A 712 -4.76 13.39 16.97
CA GLY A 712 -3.47 14.01 16.81
C GLY A 712 -2.92 14.45 18.17
N GLN A 713 -2.06 15.48 18.17
CA GLN A 713 -1.46 15.97 19.42
C GLN A 713 -2.53 16.34 20.46
N LEU A 714 -2.58 15.57 21.55
CA LEU A 714 -3.48 15.78 22.67
C LEU A 714 -3.01 16.97 23.53
N PRO A 715 -3.92 17.66 24.24
CA PRO A 715 -3.53 18.76 25.13
C PRO A 715 -2.53 18.29 26.20
N SER A 716 -1.52 19.11 26.47
CA SER A 716 -0.53 18.83 27.52
C SER A 716 -1.17 18.96 28.90
N VAL A 717 -0.92 17.98 29.75
CA VAL A 717 -1.40 17.95 31.13
C VAL A 717 -0.22 18.17 32.06
N SER A 718 -0.31 19.19 32.91
CA SER A 718 0.62 19.37 34.03
C SER A 718 -0.08 18.87 35.30
N GLY A 719 0.46 17.80 35.88
CA GLY A 719 -0.06 17.22 37.11
C GLY A 719 0.59 15.86 37.37
N GLU A 720 1.14 15.68 38.57
CA GLU A 720 1.71 14.41 39.00
C GLU A 720 0.64 13.31 38.91
N GLY A 721 1.07 12.10 38.53
CA GLY A 721 0.19 10.95 38.41
C GLY A 721 -0.76 10.96 37.21
N PHE A 722 -0.57 11.82 36.20
CA PHE A 722 -1.35 11.75 34.96
C PHE A 722 -1.25 10.36 34.31
N GLN A 723 -2.39 9.72 34.07
CA GLN A 723 -2.48 8.36 33.52
C GLN A 723 -2.80 8.33 32.04
N GLY A 724 -3.47 9.37 31.52
CA GLY A 724 -3.93 9.41 30.14
C GLY A 724 -5.23 10.19 29.97
N TRP A 725 -5.69 10.24 28.73
CA TRP A 725 -6.94 10.87 28.33
C TRP A 725 -7.99 9.77 28.10
N PHE A 726 -9.20 9.94 28.64
CA PHE A 726 -10.21 8.88 28.62
C PHE A 726 -11.58 9.40 28.21
N MET A 727 -12.31 8.60 27.45
CA MET A 727 -13.74 8.76 27.24
C MET A 727 -14.53 8.42 28.50
N ASP A 728 -15.81 8.80 28.52
CA ASP A 728 -16.74 8.51 29.62
C ASP A 728 -16.98 7.01 29.81
N ASP A 729 -16.90 6.22 28.73
CA ASP A 729 -17.01 4.76 28.75
C ASP A 729 -15.75 4.04 29.26
N GLY A 730 -14.69 4.78 29.61
CA GLY A 730 -13.43 4.22 30.09
C GLY A 730 -12.39 3.94 29.02
N THR A 731 -12.69 4.16 27.74
CA THR A 731 -11.75 4.00 26.63
C THR A 731 -10.61 5.01 26.73
N GLU A 732 -9.36 4.56 26.73
CA GLU A 732 -8.20 5.45 26.63
C GLU A 732 -8.06 6.01 25.21
N VAL A 733 -7.79 7.31 25.13
CA VAL A 733 -7.64 8.06 23.88
C VAL A 733 -6.17 8.41 23.68
N PHE A 734 -5.64 7.99 22.53
CA PHE A 734 -4.31 8.34 22.05
C PHE A 734 -4.40 9.38 20.94
N ASP A 735 -3.24 9.96 20.60
CA ASP A 735 -3.09 10.81 19.42
C ASP A 735 -3.43 10.09 18.12
N THR A 736 -3.23 8.77 18.09
CA THR A 736 -3.53 7.88 16.95
C THR A 736 -4.95 7.34 16.96
N SER A 737 -5.69 7.48 18.07
CA SER A 737 -7.08 7.01 18.16
C SER A 737 -7.93 7.78 17.15
N ILE A 738 -8.76 7.04 16.39
CA ILE A 738 -9.73 7.65 15.49
C ILE A 738 -10.79 8.37 16.33
N VAL A 739 -11.15 9.59 15.94
CA VAL A 739 -12.12 10.41 16.66
C VAL A 739 -13.51 9.82 16.49
N ALA A 740 -14.26 9.67 17.58
CA ALA A 740 -15.64 9.19 17.52
C ALA A 740 -16.52 10.13 16.69
N ALA A 741 -17.42 9.57 15.88
CA ALA A 741 -18.32 10.30 14.98
C ALA A 741 -19.49 11.01 15.70
N GLN A 742 -19.19 11.69 16.80
CA GLN A 742 -20.14 12.43 17.63
C GLN A 742 -19.40 13.45 18.51
N ASP A 743 -20.11 14.46 18.98
CA ASP A 743 -19.60 15.31 20.06
C ASP A 743 -19.41 14.48 21.33
N HIS A 744 -18.29 14.66 22.02
CA HIS A 744 -17.97 13.93 23.24
C HIS A 744 -16.94 14.67 24.10
N THR A 745 -16.78 14.16 25.33
CA THR A 745 -15.80 14.66 26.29
C THR A 745 -14.68 13.64 26.45
N VAL A 746 -13.44 14.12 26.50
CA VAL A 746 -12.26 13.34 26.86
C VAL A 746 -11.68 13.94 28.12
N THR A 747 -11.59 13.15 29.19
CA THR A 747 -11.19 13.60 30.52
C THR A 747 -9.80 13.07 30.87
N ALA A 748 -8.91 13.95 31.33
CA ALA A 748 -7.62 13.56 31.89
C ALA A 748 -7.85 12.78 33.19
N ARG A 749 -7.35 11.55 33.26
CA ARG A 749 -7.36 10.75 34.49
C ARG A 749 -6.00 10.85 35.18
N PHE A 750 -6.05 10.91 36.50
CA PHE A 750 -4.86 10.92 37.36
C PHE A 750 -4.95 9.75 38.33
N GLY A 751 -3.84 9.06 38.51
CA GLY A 751 -3.69 7.98 39.46
C GLY A 751 -3.57 8.49 40.89
N GLU A 752 -3.56 7.54 41.82
CA GLU A 752 -3.25 7.82 43.22
C GLU A 752 -1.83 8.40 43.34
N LEU A 753 -1.72 9.44 44.18
CA LEU A 753 -0.45 10.06 44.53
C LEU A 753 -0.02 9.62 45.91
N TYR A 754 1.19 9.09 46.00
CA TYR A 754 1.84 8.67 47.23
C TYR A 754 2.78 9.76 47.72
N THR A 755 2.80 9.95 49.04
CA THR A 755 3.65 10.93 49.71
C THR A 755 5.02 10.34 49.95
N ILE A 756 6.04 10.97 49.40
CA ILE A 756 7.44 10.65 49.64
C ILE A 756 8.04 11.74 50.52
N THR A 757 8.55 11.34 51.67
CA THR A 757 9.09 12.26 52.68
C THR A 757 10.55 11.94 52.96
N PHE A 758 11.39 12.95 52.97
CA PHE A 758 12.78 12.87 53.42
C PHE A 758 12.90 13.57 54.77
N VAL A 759 13.36 12.84 55.78
CA VAL A 759 13.47 13.31 57.17
C VAL A 759 14.92 13.26 57.62
N ALA A 760 15.45 14.38 58.09
CA ALA A 760 16.77 14.45 58.72
C ALA A 760 16.64 15.01 60.14
N ASP A 761 17.25 14.32 61.10
CA ASP A 761 17.25 14.71 62.52
C ASP A 761 15.84 15.01 63.08
N GLY A 762 14.87 14.15 62.74
CA GLY A 762 13.47 14.29 63.16
C GLY A 762 12.67 15.38 62.43
N THR A 763 13.28 16.10 61.48
CA THR A 763 12.64 17.19 60.72
C THR A 763 12.49 16.81 59.26
N THR A 764 11.32 17.07 58.66
CA THR A 764 11.11 16.89 57.22
C THR A 764 11.91 17.91 56.42
N VAL A 765 12.85 17.45 55.60
CA VAL A 765 13.67 18.31 54.73
C VAL A 765 13.13 18.44 53.31
N LYS A 766 12.35 17.45 52.85
CA LYS A 766 11.61 17.49 51.57
C LYS A 766 10.39 16.58 51.67
N SER A 767 9.26 17.03 51.17
CA SER A 767 8.10 16.17 50.94
C SER A 767 7.53 16.45 49.56
N MET A 768 7.14 15.38 48.86
CA MET A 768 6.57 15.46 47.52
C MET A 768 5.50 14.39 47.34
N ARG A 769 4.54 14.66 46.46
CA ARG A 769 3.48 13.70 46.10
C ARG A 769 3.69 13.27 44.67
N LEU A 770 3.80 11.97 44.45
CA LEU A 770 4.18 11.40 43.16
C LEU A 770 3.27 10.21 42.84
N GLY A 771 2.99 9.99 41.55
CA GLY A 771 2.26 8.80 41.11
C GLY A 771 3.11 7.52 41.24
N SER A 772 2.46 6.36 41.29
CA SER A 772 3.15 5.07 41.19
C SER A 772 4.02 5.02 39.93
N GLY A 773 5.26 4.54 40.05
CA GLY A 773 6.21 4.47 38.96
C GLY A 773 6.96 5.78 38.67
N SER A 774 6.66 6.90 39.33
CA SER A 774 7.45 8.13 39.20
C SER A 774 8.84 7.98 39.82
N LEU A 775 9.87 8.59 39.21
CA LEU A 775 11.22 8.62 39.77
C LEU A 775 11.25 9.50 41.03
N ILE A 776 11.76 8.97 42.14
CA ILE A 776 11.95 9.73 43.37
C ILE A 776 13.25 10.52 43.27
N THR A 777 13.15 11.83 43.44
CA THR A 777 14.32 12.71 43.51
C THR A 777 14.62 13.09 44.96
N ALA A 778 15.78 12.69 45.46
CA ALA A 778 16.22 13.11 46.80
C ALA A 778 16.46 14.63 46.86
N PRO A 779 16.36 15.24 48.06
CA PRO A 779 16.92 16.57 48.31
C PRO A 779 18.45 16.54 48.32
N SER A 780 19.06 17.72 48.39
CA SER A 780 20.49 17.86 48.72
C SER A 780 20.81 17.17 50.05
N ASN A 781 22.06 16.71 50.21
CA ASN A 781 22.47 16.01 51.41
C ASN A 781 22.22 16.88 52.66
N PRO A 782 21.55 16.34 53.69
CA PRO A 782 21.24 17.08 54.90
C PRO A 782 22.51 17.25 55.74
N ILE A 783 22.61 18.39 56.42
CA ILE A 783 23.76 18.72 57.25
C ILE A 783 23.32 18.73 58.71
N LYS A 784 24.08 18.00 59.55
CA LYS A 784 23.86 17.93 61.00
C LYS A 784 24.97 18.66 61.74
N ALA A 785 24.61 19.51 62.70
CA ALA A 785 25.55 20.21 63.56
C ALA A 785 26.35 19.22 64.42
N ALA A 786 27.65 19.47 64.57
CA ALA A 786 28.48 18.77 65.53
C ALA A 786 28.03 19.14 66.94
N ASP A 787 28.04 18.16 67.84
CA ASP A 787 27.80 18.34 69.27
C ASP A 787 29.12 18.23 70.05
N LYS A 788 29.03 18.31 71.38
CA LYS A 788 30.21 18.25 72.28
C LYS A 788 31.05 16.99 72.07
N ASN A 789 30.43 15.88 71.69
CA ASN A 789 31.04 14.55 71.65
C ASN A 789 31.34 14.07 70.23
N TYR A 790 30.57 14.49 69.22
CA TYR A 790 30.66 13.96 67.86
C TYR A 790 30.51 15.00 66.75
N THR A 791 31.24 14.79 65.66
CA THR A 791 30.95 15.32 64.33
C THR A 791 30.13 14.32 63.53
N TYR A 792 29.12 14.80 62.80
CA TYR A 792 28.24 13.97 61.98
C TYR A 792 28.53 14.18 60.50
N SER A 793 28.55 13.10 59.72
CA SER A 793 28.65 13.14 58.26
C SER A 793 27.54 12.33 57.65
N PHE A 794 26.81 12.94 56.70
CA PHE A 794 25.73 12.25 56.00
C PHE A 794 26.30 11.05 55.25
N SER A 795 25.63 9.91 55.37
CA SER A 795 26.03 8.66 54.71
C SER A 795 25.08 8.32 53.57
N TYR A 796 23.80 8.12 53.87
CA TYR A 796 22.78 7.76 52.88
C TYR A 796 21.37 7.98 53.43
N TRP A 797 20.39 7.92 52.53
CA TRP A 797 18.97 7.88 52.87
C TRP A 797 18.51 6.43 52.97
N VAL A 798 17.70 6.10 53.99
CA VAL A 798 17.16 4.74 54.19
C VAL A 798 15.66 4.79 54.45
N ASP A 799 14.89 3.88 53.86
CA ASP A 799 13.46 3.79 54.15
C ASP A 799 13.14 3.07 55.48
N GLU A 800 11.86 3.02 55.83
CA GLU A 800 11.34 2.35 57.04
C GLU A 800 11.63 0.84 57.09
N ALA A 801 11.89 0.21 55.94
CA ALA A 801 12.25 -1.20 55.81
C ALA A 801 13.77 -1.45 55.83
N GLY A 802 14.58 -0.40 55.95
CA GLY A 802 16.05 -0.50 55.95
C GLY A 802 16.70 -0.51 54.57
N LYS A 803 15.94 -0.24 53.49
CA LYS A 803 16.47 -0.20 52.12
C LYS A 803 17.10 1.16 51.81
N ILE A 804 18.31 1.14 51.28
CA ILE A 804 19.07 2.33 50.91
C ILE A 804 18.48 2.96 49.63
N PHE A 805 18.19 4.26 49.70
CA PHE A 805 17.78 5.04 48.54
C PHE A 805 18.92 5.15 47.52
N THR A 806 18.62 4.85 46.26
CA THR A 806 19.57 5.01 45.14
C THR A 806 19.10 6.12 44.22
N ALA A 807 19.84 7.23 44.18
CA ALA A 807 19.52 8.36 43.32
C ALA A 807 19.48 7.95 41.84
N GLY A 808 18.47 8.43 41.10
CA GLY A 808 18.30 8.12 39.67
C GLY A 808 17.76 6.71 39.38
N ALA A 809 17.59 5.85 40.39
CA ALA A 809 17.11 4.47 40.21
C ALA A 809 15.99 4.06 41.17
N THR A 810 15.53 4.96 42.04
CA THR A 810 14.46 4.67 43.02
C THR A 810 13.15 5.31 42.57
N TYR A 811 12.09 4.51 42.48
CA TYR A 811 10.78 4.92 41.99
C TYR A 811 9.70 4.69 43.04
N VAL A 812 8.60 5.41 42.92
CA VAL A 812 7.44 5.33 43.82
C VAL A 812 6.74 3.98 43.63
N ASP A 813 6.60 3.23 44.71
CA ASP A 813 5.72 2.06 44.75
C ASP A 813 4.31 2.49 45.20
N LYS A 814 3.34 1.55 45.28
CA LYS A 814 1.96 1.82 45.69
C LYS A 814 1.82 2.08 47.21
N GLY A 815 2.66 2.95 47.77
CA GLY A 815 2.67 3.29 49.18
C GLY A 815 3.41 4.59 49.47
N ASN A 816 3.02 5.25 50.57
CA ASN A 816 3.77 6.38 51.12
C ASN A 816 5.11 5.86 51.66
N ILE A 817 6.19 6.63 51.46
CA ILE A 817 7.53 6.23 51.89
C ILE A 817 8.21 7.38 52.61
N THR A 818 8.81 7.08 53.76
CA THR A 818 9.69 7.99 54.48
C THR A 818 11.13 7.52 54.38
N TYR A 819 12.00 8.35 53.81
CA TYR A 819 13.45 8.16 53.83
C TYR A 819 14.06 8.96 54.97
N THR A 820 14.73 8.30 55.89
CA THR A 820 15.45 8.92 57.01
C THR A 820 16.93 9.06 56.68
N ALA A 821 17.51 10.21 56.99
CA ALA A 821 18.93 10.46 56.82
C ALA A 821 19.75 9.66 57.85
N VAL A 822 20.71 8.87 57.37
CA VAL A 822 21.69 8.19 58.21
C VAL A 822 22.97 9.01 58.25
N PHE A 823 23.46 9.28 59.46
CA PHE A 823 24.71 9.97 59.69
C PHE A 823 25.73 9.03 60.34
N SER A 824 26.94 9.00 59.79
CA SER A 824 28.11 8.49 60.50
C SER A 824 28.52 9.50 61.58
N LYS A 825 28.91 8.99 62.76
CA LYS A 825 29.40 9.81 63.87
C LYS A 825 30.89 9.55 64.08
N THR A 826 31.67 10.62 64.19
CA THR A 826 33.10 10.56 64.52
C THR A 826 33.31 11.28 65.84
N ALA A 827 33.98 10.64 66.79
CA ALA A 827 34.24 11.25 68.10
C ALA A 827 35.14 12.48 67.95
N ASN A 828 34.79 13.58 68.62
CA ASN A 828 35.67 14.74 68.71
C ASN A 828 36.95 14.32 69.43
N SER A 829 38.11 14.53 68.82
CA SER A 829 39.40 14.21 69.45
C SER A 829 39.59 15.08 70.70
N GLY A 830 39.56 14.43 71.88
CA GLY A 830 39.94 15.05 73.14
C GLY A 830 41.42 15.40 73.11
N GLY A 831 41.75 16.65 72.78
CA GLY A 831 43.09 17.19 72.92
C GLY A 831 43.45 17.34 74.40
N GLY A 832 44.17 16.36 74.94
CA GLY A 832 44.92 16.54 76.18
C GLY A 832 46.02 17.57 75.98
N GLY A 833 45.99 18.64 76.77
CA GLY A 833 47.00 19.69 76.78
C GLY A 833 47.02 20.38 78.14
N THR A 834 47.98 19.99 78.96
CA THR A 834 48.32 20.53 80.29
C THR A 834 48.75 22.00 80.27
N GLY A 835 48.17 22.80 81.18
CA GLY A 835 48.91 23.72 82.06
C GLY A 835 49.27 25.13 81.57
N GLY A 836 48.78 26.15 82.29
CA GLY A 836 49.38 27.49 82.32
C GLY A 836 48.40 28.61 82.65
N GLY A 837 48.24 28.93 83.93
CA GLY A 837 47.32 29.97 84.41
C GLY A 837 47.74 31.41 84.15
N GLY A 838 46.76 32.32 84.18
CA GLY A 838 46.97 33.78 84.16
C GLY A 838 45.63 34.53 84.14
N THR A 839 45.32 35.20 85.24
CA THR A 839 44.13 36.02 85.54
C THR A 839 44.03 37.32 84.72
N GLY A 840 42.80 37.72 84.35
CA GLY A 840 42.38 39.14 84.34
C GLY A 840 41.66 39.67 83.08
N GLY A 841 40.39 40.08 83.23
CA GLY A 841 39.87 41.34 82.64
C GLY A 841 39.01 41.31 81.35
N GLY A 842 37.69 41.33 81.54
CA GLY A 842 36.72 42.27 80.90
C GLY A 842 36.67 42.49 79.38
N GLY A 843 35.59 41.98 78.77
CA GLY A 843 34.68 42.72 77.87
C GLY A 843 35.17 43.19 76.48
N GLY A 844 34.65 42.54 75.42
CA GLY A 844 34.67 43.07 74.04
C GLY A 844 34.48 41.99 72.98
N GLY A 845 33.34 41.99 72.30
CA GLY A 845 32.97 40.99 71.28
C GLY A 845 33.88 40.97 70.06
N GLY A 846 34.28 39.77 69.67
CA GLY A 846 35.10 39.51 68.48
C GLY A 846 35.76 38.14 68.59
N THR A 847 35.01 37.04 68.37
CA THR A 847 35.58 35.69 68.36
C THR A 847 36.35 35.45 67.07
N THR A 848 37.68 35.59 67.11
CA THR A 848 38.58 34.90 66.18
C THR A 848 38.34 33.39 66.30
N PRO A 849 38.21 32.64 65.18
CA PRO A 849 37.85 31.23 65.23
C PRO A 849 38.96 30.41 65.92
N VAL A 850 38.53 29.50 66.81
CA VAL A 850 39.40 28.49 67.42
C VAL A 850 39.98 27.62 66.30
N THR A 851 41.29 27.34 66.35
CA THR A 851 41.96 26.40 65.44
C THR A 851 41.14 25.11 65.34
N PRO A 852 40.80 24.63 64.14
CA PRO A 852 39.98 23.43 63.98
C PRO A 852 40.60 22.28 64.76
N SER A 853 39.75 21.48 65.41
CA SER A 853 40.13 20.37 66.30
C SER A 853 40.90 19.22 65.62
N GLY A 854 41.27 19.37 64.33
CA GLY A 854 41.74 18.31 63.45
C GLY A 854 40.62 17.51 62.78
N SER A 855 39.37 17.70 63.19
CA SER A 855 38.18 17.01 62.67
C SER A 855 37.65 17.62 61.37
N TYR A 856 37.09 16.76 60.50
CA TYR A 856 36.55 17.15 59.19
C TYR A 856 35.02 17.04 59.15
N LEU A 857 34.36 18.01 58.54
CA LEU A 857 32.95 17.93 58.16
C LEU A 857 32.87 17.41 56.72
N THR A 858 32.68 16.10 56.58
CA THR A 858 32.55 15.39 55.29
C THR A 858 31.10 15.15 54.89
N GLY A 859 30.85 14.80 53.62
CA GLY A 859 29.50 14.58 53.09
C GLY A 859 28.79 15.85 52.61
N ILE A 860 29.55 16.93 52.37
CA ILE A 860 29.04 18.19 51.82
C ILE A 860 29.06 18.12 50.30
N SER A 861 27.91 18.35 49.66
CA SER A 861 27.75 18.33 48.21
C SER A 861 28.39 19.55 47.55
N PRO A 862 28.93 19.43 46.32
CA PRO A 862 29.31 20.58 45.50
C PRO A 862 28.15 21.57 45.34
N ASN A 863 28.48 22.86 45.24
CA ASN A 863 27.53 23.98 45.19
C ASN A 863 26.68 24.19 46.46
N THR A 864 27.05 23.57 47.59
CA THR A 864 26.42 23.90 48.87
C THR A 864 26.68 25.36 49.22
N SER A 865 25.64 26.10 49.62
CA SER A 865 25.78 27.50 50.01
C SER A 865 26.20 27.66 51.47
N VAL A 866 26.92 28.73 51.77
CA VAL A 866 27.23 29.16 53.14
C VAL A 866 25.96 29.33 53.98
N SER A 867 24.88 29.83 53.36
CA SER A 867 23.58 29.97 54.00
C SER A 867 22.99 28.62 54.43
N SER A 868 23.22 27.54 53.68
CA SER A 868 22.73 26.20 54.02
C SER A 868 23.43 25.67 55.28
N LEU A 869 24.75 25.82 55.39
CA LEU A 869 25.49 25.46 56.61
C LEU A 869 25.08 26.32 57.82
N THR A 870 24.80 27.61 57.57
CA THR A 870 24.35 28.55 58.61
C THR A 870 22.98 28.17 59.16
N ALA A 871 22.04 27.81 58.29
CA ALA A 871 20.73 27.30 58.69
C ALA A 871 20.84 26.00 59.52
N SER A 872 21.86 25.18 59.26
CA SER A 872 22.18 23.98 60.04
C SER A 872 22.96 24.24 61.35
N GLY A 873 23.12 25.50 61.77
CA GLY A 873 23.73 25.84 63.05
C GLY A 873 25.26 26.04 63.03
N TYR A 874 25.88 26.15 61.85
CA TYR A 874 27.31 26.45 61.71
C TYR A 874 27.56 27.91 61.31
N THR A 875 28.56 28.55 61.93
CA THR A 875 29.15 29.79 61.41
C THR A 875 30.35 29.44 60.52
N VAL A 876 30.36 29.91 59.27
CA VAL A 876 31.40 29.56 58.29
C VAL A 876 32.49 30.64 58.21
N TYR A 877 33.75 30.22 58.16
CA TYR A 877 34.92 31.07 58.01
C TYR A 877 35.81 30.60 56.85
N ASN A 878 36.37 31.54 56.10
CA ASN A 878 37.46 31.29 55.16
C ASN A 878 38.72 31.97 55.72
N GLY A 879 39.67 31.15 56.18
CA GLY A 879 40.72 31.61 57.09
C GLY A 879 40.11 32.22 58.36
N SER A 880 40.53 33.43 58.73
CA SER A 880 40.00 34.15 59.90
C SER A 880 38.74 34.96 59.61
N LYS A 881 38.30 35.05 58.35
CA LYS A 881 37.17 35.91 57.95
C LYS A 881 35.88 35.10 57.92
N GLN A 882 34.88 35.54 58.69
CA GLN A 882 33.54 34.99 58.59
C GLN A 882 32.98 35.24 57.19
N VAL A 883 32.41 34.20 56.60
CA VAL A 883 31.73 34.26 55.30
C VAL A 883 30.24 34.05 55.57
N THR A 884 29.39 34.92 55.02
CA THR A 884 27.94 34.90 55.27
C THR A 884 27.13 34.58 54.00
N SER A 885 27.77 34.50 52.83
CA SER A 885 27.15 34.21 51.54
C SER A 885 28.16 33.60 50.56
N GLY A 886 27.69 33.03 49.45
CA GLY A 886 28.52 32.30 48.49
C GLY A 886 28.52 30.79 48.73
N LEU A 887 29.41 30.07 48.05
CA LEU A 887 29.57 28.62 48.18
C LEU A 887 30.51 28.27 49.33
N VAL A 888 30.26 27.13 49.97
CA VAL A 888 31.26 26.52 50.85
C VAL A 888 32.27 25.77 50.01
N GLY A 889 33.54 25.96 50.30
CA GLY A 889 34.64 25.27 49.63
C GLY A 889 35.42 24.38 50.59
N THR A 890 36.08 23.38 50.05
CA THR A 890 37.00 22.53 50.82
C THR A 890 38.11 23.38 51.45
N GLY A 891 38.34 23.17 52.75
CA GLY A 891 39.32 23.92 53.54
C GLY A 891 38.75 25.12 54.32
N MET A 892 37.51 25.52 54.07
CA MET A 892 36.81 26.47 54.94
C MET A 892 36.56 25.87 56.33
N THR A 893 36.35 26.70 57.35
CA THR A 893 36.11 26.28 58.74
C THR A 893 34.63 26.48 59.10
N ALA A 894 33.99 25.46 59.65
CA ALA A 894 32.64 25.54 60.21
C ALA A 894 32.70 25.48 61.74
N VAL A 895 32.03 26.41 62.42
CA VAL A 895 31.99 26.50 63.88
C VAL A 895 30.56 26.32 64.38
N SER A 896 30.32 25.33 65.24
CA SER A 896 29.05 25.13 65.96
C SER A 896 29.26 25.24 67.48
N SER A 897 28.20 25.06 68.26
CA SER A 897 28.28 24.92 69.72
C SER A 897 29.12 23.72 70.19
N GLY A 898 29.36 22.74 69.30
CA GLY A 898 30.15 21.53 69.57
C GLY A 898 31.64 21.65 69.24
N GLY A 899 32.07 22.68 68.50
CA GLY A 899 33.48 22.89 68.14
C GLY A 899 33.71 23.46 66.74
N SER A 900 34.99 23.54 66.35
CA SER A 900 35.47 24.03 65.05
C SER A 900 36.00 22.86 64.20
N VAL A 901 35.53 22.76 62.96
CA VAL A 901 35.83 21.67 62.01
C VAL A 901 36.19 22.20 60.63
N THR A 902 37.01 21.46 59.88
CA THR A 902 37.35 21.81 58.48
C THR A 902 36.36 21.18 57.51
N ILE A 903 35.75 21.99 56.64
CA ILE A 903 34.79 21.57 55.61
C ILE A 903 35.50 20.78 54.50
N VAL A 904 34.90 19.66 54.11
CA VAL A 904 35.30 18.84 52.98
C VAL A 904 34.12 18.73 52.02
N VAL A 905 34.24 19.36 50.85
CA VAL A 905 33.24 19.29 49.79
C VAL A 905 33.69 18.22 48.80
N THR A 906 32.90 17.15 48.62
CA THR A 906 33.29 16.00 47.81
C THR A 906 33.57 16.42 46.37
N GLY A 907 34.75 16.07 45.85
CA GLY A 907 35.23 16.41 44.51
C GLY A 907 35.81 17.82 44.33
N ASP A 908 35.61 18.73 45.27
CA ASP A 908 36.20 20.08 45.25
C ASP A 908 37.61 20.03 45.87
N VAL A 909 38.58 19.64 45.06
CA VAL A 909 40.00 19.67 45.46
C VAL A 909 40.64 21.04 45.24
N SER A 910 39.92 21.97 44.62
CA SER A 910 40.36 23.33 44.39
C SER A 910 40.05 24.29 45.55
N GLY A 911 39.02 23.97 46.34
CA GLY A 911 38.51 24.77 47.45
C GLY A 911 37.51 25.85 47.03
N ASP A 912 36.98 25.81 45.80
CA ASP A 912 36.07 26.83 45.27
C ASP A 912 34.58 26.48 45.44
N GLY A 913 34.29 25.31 46.01
CA GLY A 913 32.95 24.78 46.26
C GLY A 913 32.29 24.14 45.06
N LYS A 914 32.98 23.96 43.93
CA LYS A 914 32.47 23.34 42.70
C LYS A 914 33.36 22.16 42.28
N ILE A 915 32.82 21.34 41.38
CA ILE A 915 33.62 20.37 40.63
C ILE A 915 33.73 20.92 39.22
N THR A 916 34.95 21.30 38.84
CA THR A 916 35.28 21.85 37.53
C THR A 916 36.43 21.07 36.90
N ILE A 917 36.79 21.42 35.67
CA ILE A 917 38.00 20.87 35.03
C ILE A 917 39.27 21.14 35.86
N THR A 918 39.29 22.21 36.67
CA THR A 918 40.41 22.52 37.58
C THR A 918 40.61 21.40 38.60
N ASP A 919 39.52 20.85 39.13
CA ASP A 919 39.53 19.76 40.10
C ASP A 919 39.99 18.45 39.45
N VAL A 920 39.49 18.16 38.24
CA VAL A 920 39.94 17.00 37.44
C VAL A 920 41.44 17.05 37.22
N VAL A 921 42.00 18.20 36.84
CA VAL A 921 43.45 18.38 36.62
C VAL A 921 44.24 18.21 37.91
N LYS A 922 43.74 18.71 39.05
CA LYS A 922 44.39 18.54 40.36
C LYS A 922 44.36 17.08 40.83
N LEU A 923 43.26 16.36 40.63
CA LEU A 923 43.15 14.93 40.90
C LEU A 923 44.08 14.12 40.00
N GLN A 924 44.14 14.41 38.71
CA GLN A 924 45.08 13.76 37.78
C GLN A 924 46.52 13.94 38.25
N LYS A 925 46.92 15.16 38.61
CA LYS A 925 48.25 15.45 39.16
C LYS A 925 48.54 14.67 40.45
N SER A 926 47.52 14.45 41.29
CA SER A 926 47.63 13.64 42.50
C SER A 926 47.82 12.15 42.21
N VAL A 927 47.07 11.61 41.26
CA VAL A 927 47.14 10.19 40.87
C VAL A 927 48.46 9.84 40.18
N VAL A 928 48.98 10.75 39.34
CA VAL A 928 50.27 10.55 38.65
C VAL A 928 51.49 10.91 39.51
N GLY A 929 51.30 11.33 40.76
CA GLY A 929 52.37 11.65 41.71
C GLY A 929 53.08 12.99 41.49
N SER A 930 52.59 13.83 40.58
CA SER A 930 53.20 15.15 40.25
C SER A 930 52.80 16.26 41.24
N ALA A 931 51.81 16.03 42.10
CA ALA A 931 51.45 16.86 43.25
C ALA A 931 50.79 15.97 44.30
N SER A 932 50.77 16.35 45.58
CA SER A 932 50.05 15.59 46.62
C SER A 932 48.93 16.43 47.22
N LEU A 933 47.72 15.87 47.28
CA LEU A 933 46.63 16.41 48.07
C LEU A 933 46.78 15.93 49.52
N THR A 934 46.56 16.81 50.49
CA THR A 934 46.68 16.49 51.93
C THR A 934 45.46 16.99 52.70
N GLY A 935 45.18 16.37 53.85
CA GLY A 935 44.13 16.81 54.77
C GLY A 935 42.74 16.84 54.13
N ALA A 936 42.04 17.98 54.25
CA ALA A 936 40.69 18.16 53.71
C ALA A 936 40.60 17.94 52.20
N TYR A 937 41.61 18.38 51.44
CA TYR A 937 41.65 18.24 49.98
C TYR A 937 41.92 16.80 49.54
N ALA A 938 42.67 16.03 50.33
CA ALA A 938 42.83 14.59 50.08
C ALA A 938 41.50 13.86 50.27
N LYS A 939 40.77 14.20 51.33
CA LYS A 939 39.44 13.64 51.61
C LYS A 939 38.40 14.05 50.57
N ALA A 940 38.44 15.29 50.08
CA ALA A 940 37.58 15.74 49.00
C ALA A 940 37.86 14.98 47.70
N GLY A 941 39.11 14.58 47.48
CA GLY A 941 39.53 13.90 46.26
C GLY A 941 39.18 12.41 46.16
N ASP A 942 38.79 11.79 47.27
CA ASP A 942 38.25 10.43 47.32
C ASP A 942 36.74 10.47 47.05
N ILE A 943 36.39 10.61 45.76
CA ILE A 943 35.00 10.72 45.31
C ILE A 943 34.29 9.36 45.39
N SER A 944 35.04 8.27 45.20
CA SER A 944 34.53 6.91 45.29
C SER A 944 34.25 6.45 46.73
N GLY A 945 34.85 7.11 47.72
CA GLY A 945 34.72 6.79 49.14
C GLY A 945 35.45 5.50 49.55
N ASP A 946 36.43 5.06 48.75
CA ASP A 946 37.18 3.81 48.98
C ASP A 946 38.41 4.00 49.88
N GLY A 947 38.65 5.24 50.34
CA GLY A 947 39.78 5.64 51.17
C GLY A 947 41.04 5.99 50.39
N LYS A 948 41.00 6.00 49.04
CA LYS A 948 42.14 6.26 48.16
C LYS A 948 41.76 7.26 47.07
N ILE A 949 42.77 7.96 46.54
CA ILE A 949 42.60 8.80 45.34
C ILE A 949 43.20 8.04 44.16
N THR A 950 42.37 7.61 43.23
CA THR A 950 42.73 6.77 42.09
C THR A 950 42.20 7.34 40.77
N ILE A 951 42.50 6.67 39.66
CA ILE A 951 41.94 7.04 38.34
C ILE A 951 40.41 6.98 38.33
N THR A 952 39.80 6.17 39.20
CA THR A 952 38.35 6.10 39.36
C THR A 952 37.80 7.47 39.75
N ASP A 953 38.41 8.15 40.71
CA ASP A 953 37.97 9.47 41.20
C ASP A 953 38.13 10.55 40.13
N VAL A 954 39.20 10.49 39.33
CA VAL A 954 39.40 11.35 38.15
C VAL A 954 38.25 11.19 37.15
N VAL A 955 37.86 9.95 36.85
CA VAL A 955 36.76 9.66 35.92
C VAL A 955 35.42 10.15 36.48
N GLN A 956 35.16 9.97 37.79
CA GLN A 956 33.94 10.47 38.41
C GLN A 956 33.85 11.99 38.33
N ALA A 957 34.93 12.71 38.64
CA ALA A 957 34.99 14.17 38.54
C ALA A 957 34.79 14.66 37.09
N ALA A 958 35.36 13.96 36.11
CA ALA A 958 35.18 14.28 34.69
C ALA A 958 33.72 14.09 34.25
N GLN A 959 33.08 12.98 34.64
CA GLN A 959 31.67 12.71 34.36
C GLN A 959 30.74 13.78 34.95
N VAL A 960 31.03 14.28 36.15
CA VAL A 960 30.28 15.40 36.74
C VAL A 960 30.46 16.68 35.93
N THR A 961 31.68 16.98 35.49
CA THR A 961 31.98 18.19 34.71
C THR A 961 31.21 18.22 33.38
N VAL A 962 30.96 17.05 32.77
CA VAL A 962 30.19 16.92 31.52
C VAL A 962 28.70 16.59 31.72
N GLY A 963 28.21 16.63 32.97
CA GLY A 963 26.79 16.41 33.29
C GLY A 963 26.30 14.96 33.16
N GLN A 964 27.20 13.99 33.03
CA GLN A 964 26.87 12.55 32.96
C GLN A 964 26.67 11.92 34.35
N ARG A 965 27.06 12.62 35.42
CA ARG A 965 26.95 12.17 36.80
C ARG A 965 26.64 13.36 37.72
N THR A 966 25.88 13.12 38.78
CA THR A 966 25.69 14.08 39.87
C THR A 966 26.29 13.48 41.14
N ILE A 967 27.13 14.26 41.85
CA ILE A 967 27.62 13.90 43.19
C ILE A 967 26.78 14.69 44.19
N ASN A 968 26.09 13.97 45.05
CA ASN A 968 25.38 14.53 46.20
C ASN A 968 26.18 14.23 47.45
#